data_AF-A0A961AGD7-F1
#
_entry.id   AF-A0A961AGD7-F1
#
_cell.length_a   1.000
_cell.length_b   1.000
_cell.length_c   1.000
_cell.angle_alpha   90.00
_cell.angle_beta   90.00
_cell.angle_gamma   90.00
#
_symmetry.space_group_name_H-M   'P 1'
#
loop_
_entity.id
_entity.type
_entity.pdbx_description
1 polymer ?
#
loop_
_entity_poly.entity_id
_entity_poly.type
_entity_poly.pdbx_seq_one_letter_code
_entity_poly.pdbx_strand_id
1 'polypeptide(L)'
;MRRTFLLLPLLSAALAPTIQAQLGVETSLPYRLQDGQEYQTSMIELLHYGQLVFDAPWRIDEGGGRPLTKGTGPQISDPSSPLVFPRNFNRISAPDSNSCVGCHNSPVSGGNGDIVANVFVLGQRFDFATFDHSDSISTRGGTDEEGKHPTLQQIANSRATLGMFGSGYIEMLAREMTVDLQAIRDSMPPSSTMPLESKGVSFGMLSRNSDGSWDVSQVEGLPLPSLSTTAPKPNLIVRPFHQVGNVVSLRQFSNNAFNHHHGMQSTERFGEGADVDGDGKANEMNRADITAVSLYQAAMAVPGRVIPNNATIQSAVLNGENHFVTIGCAQCHTPSLPLSNTGHLYSEPNPFNPPGNLTPDDMTPITLDLNSDPSLPQPRLRADSSGITHVPAFTDLKLHDITSGPGDPNVEALNQNAPAGSPAFFAGNSLFLTRKLWGLASKPNFFHHGMYTTIKEAILAHAGESEASRQAYQALSPEEQAELIEFLKSLRNLPEGSPSTVLDTSNMPRAWPPHQVTSVSSSGGNLEVAWQGGTEISPRTADYELELSTDLVSWTSAGPATTDTSALLPMNLDRAFYRVRLSDDSQPPTDPIGYVKTTIPASGEAVVAPCLQPEMVYQDKILSISGSSVTVAMAPGWSPNQFVHQSGSQPVTYAAVVVTGESAGIMGLISANTDHSLTVLFHPNDNLSGIATVATHGLASADQIAIIPYWTPDTLVGTNLPQGSQILLFRSTNAGTDLSASTILELDGGSWYDAATFQPAGDTAIGFHEAFIVRNPSTAETGFTAFGRVPRIPQHMILRTLADNVAQDIRVGYLCPVPEPIGAISLNLRTDDQLLVYDNSATGINKAPNKILIYEEGTGWIDGDTFEVVNDTFQLTPGVGYTLRLKGSSPTYTGIWHDLPGFIAP
;
A
#
# COMPACT_ATOMS: atom_id res chain seq x y z
N MET A 1 21.22 26.54 3.97
CA MET A 1 21.64 27.55 4.97
C MET A 1 23.00 27.18 5.53
N ARG A 2 23.92 28.15 5.66
CA ARG A 2 25.32 27.97 6.06
C ARG A 2 25.43 27.37 7.47
N ARG A 3 26.17 26.27 7.63
CA ARG A 3 26.48 25.64 8.93
C ARG A 3 27.68 26.34 9.57
N THR A 4 27.47 26.88 10.76
CA THR A 4 28.51 27.43 11.64
C THR A 4 29.08 26.29 12.47
N PHE A 5 30.37 25.97 12.29
CA PHE A 5 31.11 25.09 13.20
C PHE A 5 31.40 25.85 14.50
N LEU A 6 30.86 25.36 15.62
CA LEU A 6 31.30 25.77 16.95
C LEU A 6 32.24 24.68 17.50
N LEU A 7 33.49 25.06 17.68
CA LEU A 7 34.46 24.34 18.50
C LEU A 7 34.11 24.50 19.98
N LEU A 8 34.15 23.41 20.75
CA LEU A 8 34.49 23.47 22.17
C LEU A 8 35.34 22.25 22.59
N PRO A 9 36.39 22.44 23.42
CA PRO A 9 37.43 21.45 23.67
C PRO A 9 37.29 20.75 25.03
N LEU A 10 37.84 19.53 25.13
CA LEU A 10 38.65 18.95 26.22
C LEU A 10 38.51 17.42 26.21
N LEU A 11 39.32 16.75 25.38
CA LEU A 11 39.70 15.36 25.58
C LEU A 11 41.18 15.31 25.93
N SER A 12 41.53 14.49 26.92
CA SER A 12 42.91 14.09 27.21
C SER A 12 43.65 13.75 25.92
N ALA A 13 44.77 14.42 25.70
CA ALA A 13 45.66 14.17 24.58
C ALA A 13 46.32 12.78 24.73
N ALA A 14 45.69 11.75 24.20
CA ALA A 14 46.43 10.64 23.61
C ALA A 14 47.05 11.19 22.32
N LEU A 15 48.38 11.21 22.25
CA LEU A 15 49.12 11.64 21.06
C LEU A 15 48.62 10.85 19.84
N ALA A 16 47.88 11.51 18.95
CA ALA A 16 47.56 10.93 17.65
C ALA A 16 48.88 10.57 16.96
N PRO A 17 49.05 9.32 16.46
CA PRO A 17 50.28 8.91 15.79
C PRO A 17 50.55 9.83 14.59
N THR A 18 51.82 10.12 14.34
CA THR A 18 52.22 10.96 13.21
C THR A 18 51.79 10.32 11.89
N ILE A 19 51.54 11.10 10.84
CA ILE A 19 51.19 10.58 9.49
C ILE A 19 52.22 9.52 9.03
N GLN A 20 53.50 9.71 9.39
CA GLN A 20 54.58 8.75 9.13
C GLN A 20 54.36 7.38 9.79
N ALA A 21 53.74 7.34 10.98
CA ALA A 21 53.43 6.12 11.72
C ALA A 21 52.17 5.39 11.22
N GLN A 22 51.39 5.99 10.32
CA GLN A 22 50.22 5.37 9.69
C GLN A 22 50.49 4.89 8.25
N LEU A 23 51.61 5.27 7.64
CA LEU A 23 51.97 4.82 6.29
C LEU A 23 52.25 3.31 6.28
N GLY A 24 51.52 2.57 5.45
CA GLY A 24 51.67 1.12 5.30
C GLY A 24 51.05 0.28 6.43
N VAL A 25 50.34 0.92 7.37
CA VAL A 25 49.54 0.21 8.38
C VAL A 25 48.26 -0.29 7.72
N GLU A 26 48.11 -1.60 7.64
CA GLU A 26 46.88 -2.24 7.20
C GLU A 26 46.11 -2.70 8.44
N THR A 27 44.92 -2.14 8.68
CA THR A 27 44.05 -2.51 9.82
C THR A 27 42.64 -2.76 9.31
N SER A 28 41.93 -3.69 9.92
CA SER A 28 40.53 -3.96 9.58
C SER A 28 39.57 -3.09 10.37
N LEU A 29 39.97 -2.69 11.58
CA LEU A 29 39.29 -1.65 12.34
C LEU A 29 40.18 -0.41 12.49
N PRO A 30 39.70 0.79 12.12
CA PRO A 30 40.50 2.02 12.22
C PRO A 30 40.77 2.45 13.67
N TYR A 31 39.94 2.02 14.60
CA TYR A 31 40.08 2.18 16.05
C TYR A 31 39.27 1.07 16.74
N ARG A 32 39.51 0.84 18.03
CA ARG A 32 38.73 -0.11 18.84
C ARG A 32 38.15 0.55 20.08
N LEU A 33 36.89 0.26 20.37
CA LEU A 33 36.29 0.58 21.68
C LEU A 33 36.86 -0.37 22.74
N GLN A 34 37.11 0.14 23.93
CA GLN A 34 37.46 -0.64 25.12
C GLN A 34 36.19 -0.92 25.92
N ASP A 35 36.18 -2.02 26.67
CA ASP A 35 35.07 -2.36 27.55
C ASP A 35 34.78 -1.21 28.53
N GLY A 36 33.52 -0.80 28.58
CA GLY A 36 33.03 0.35 29.34
C GLY A 36 32.83 1.62 28.48
N GLN A 37 33.44 1.71 27.29
CA GLN A 37 33.24 2.84 26.39
C GLN A 37 31.90 2.78 25.65
N GLU A 38 31.31 1.60 25.46
CA GLU A 38 29.97 1.41 24.92
C GLU A 38 28.87 2.14 25.72
N TYR A 39 29.13 2.47 26.99
CA TYR A 39 28.22 3.26 27.83
C TYR A 39 28.46 4.78 27.76
N GLN A 40 29.57 5.20 27.14
CA GLN A 40 29.99 6.60 27.05
C GLN A 40 29.88 7.14 25.62
N THR A 41 29.90 6.25 24.63
CA THR A 41 29.71 6.54 23.21
C THR A 41 28.23 6.82 22.92
N SER A 42 27.94 7.82 22.08
CA SER A 42 26.56 8.09 21.68
C SER A 42 25.98 6.94 20.86
N MET A 43 24.65 6.74 20.88
CA MET A 43 24.03 5.62 20.15
C MET A 43 24.37 5.64 18.65
N ILE A 44 24.36 6.81 18.00
CA ILE A 44 24.73 6.94 16.58
C ILE A 44 26.16 6.45 16.32
N GLU A 45 27.12 6.87 17.16
CA GLU A 45 28.52 6.47 17.03
C GLU A 45 28.70 4.97 17.35
N LEU A 46 27.95 4.44 18.31
CA LEU A 46 27.99 3.03 18.69
C LEU A 46 27.44 2.12 17.58
N LEU A 47 26.34 2.51 16.94
CA LEU A 47 25.80 1.80 15.77
C LEU A 47 26.74 1.88 14.58
N HIS A 48 27.36 3.04 14.34
CA HIS A 48 28.38 3.19 13.31
C HIS A 48 29.61 2.30 13.58
N TYR A 49 30.08 2.24 14.82
CA TYR A 49 31.15 1.32 15.22
C TYR A 49 30.74 -0.14 15.01
N GLY A 50 29.51 -0.51 15.38
CA GLY A 50 28.95 -1.83 15.13
C GLY A 50 28.94 -2.21 13.64
N GLN A 51 28.63 -1.24 12.77
CA GLN A 51 28.77 -1.43 11.32
C GLN A 51 30.22 -1.66 10.90
N LEU A 52 31.18 -0.89 11.43
CA LEU A 52 32.60 -1.10 11.14
C LEU A 52 33.05 -2.51 11.55
N VAL A 53 32.61 -3.00 12.71
CA VAL A 53 32.87 -4.37 13.18
C VAL A 53 32.23 -5.42 12.27
N PHE A 54 31.02 -5.15 11.78
CA PHE A 54 30.32 -6.05 10.84
C PHE A 54 31.02 -6.13 9.47
N ASP A 55 31.51 -5.01 8.97
CA ASP A 55 32.12 -4.88 7.65
C ASP A 55 33.62 -5.23 7.66
N ALA A 56 34.26 -5.29 8.83
CA ALA A 56 35.70 -5.49 9.00
C ALA A 56 36.20 -6.83 8.39
N PRO A 57 37.14 -6.80 7.42
CA PRO A 57 37.76 -8.00 6.87
C PRO A 57 38.90 -8.48 7.77
N TRP A 58 38.63 -9.33 8.76
CA TRP A 58 39.60 -9.74 9.77
C TRP A 58 40.90 -10.31 9.20
N ARG A 59 42.02 -9.84 9.77
CA ARG A 59 43.39 -10.18 9.34
C ARG A 59 44.10 -11.02 10.40
N ILE A 60 45.04 -11.84 9.96
CA ILE A 60 45.83 -12.73 10.82
C ILE A 60 46.59 -11.96 11.91
N ASP A 61 47.07 -10.75 11.63
CA ASP A 61 47.76 -9.92 12.63
C ASP A 61 46.81 -9.28 13.67
N GLU A 62 45.50 -9.39 13.46
CA GLU A 62 44.44 -8.91 14.36
C GLU A 62 43.66 -10.05 15.05
N GLY A 63 44.03 -11.32 14.85
CA GLY A 63 43.32 -12.50 15.39
C GLY A 63 42.62 -13.36 14.33
N GLY A 64 42.64 -12.93 13.05
CA GLY A 64 41.89 -13.57 11.99
C GLY A 64 42.47 -14.94 11.62
N GLY A 65 41.79 -16.01 12.03
CA GLY A 65 42.21 -17.39 11.81
C GLY A 65 41.83 -18.23 13.01
N ARG A 66 42.18 -19.52 13.02
CA ARG A 66 42.09 -20.35 14.25
C ARG A 66 43.00 -21.56 14.16
N PRO A 67 44.32 -21.39 14.35
CA PRO A 67 45.28 -22.42 13.96
C PRO A 67 45.12 -23.74 14.74
N LEU A 68 44.66 -23.70 16.00
CA LEU A 68 44.57 -24.88 16.86
C LEU A 68 43.15 -25.21 17.36
N THR A 69 42.11 -24.50 16.92
CA THR A 69 40.72 -24.81 17.28
C THR A 69 39.83 -25.05 16.07
N LYS A 70 38.69 -25.71 16.33
CA LYS A 70 37.59 -25.91 15.40
C LYS A 70 36.62 -24.73 15.48
N GLY A 71 35.77 -24.56 14.46
CA GLY A 71 34.72 -23.53 14.49
C GLY A 71 33.65 -23.78 15.56
N THR A 72 33.65 -24.97 16.18
CA THR A 72 32.85 -25.29 17.38
C THR A 72 33.47 -24.80 18.69
N GLY A 73 34.74 -24.39 18.70
CA GLY A 73 35.49 -23.93 19.88
C GLY A 73 36.56 -24.91 20.43
N PRO A 74 36.34 -26.24 20.50
CA PRO A 74 37.35 -27.20 20.93
C PRO A 74 38.61 -27.22 20.07
N GLN A 75 39.68 -27.81 20.61
CA GLN A 75 40.93 -28.03 19.87
C GLN A 75 40.73 -28.89 18.61
N ILE A 76 41.58 -28.67 17.61
CA ILE A 76 41.64 -29.51 16.41
C ILE A 76 42.00 -30.96 16.76
N SER A 77 41.54 -31.90 15.94
CA SER A 77 41.79 -33.33 16.10
C SER A 77 43.26 -33.70 15.98
N ASP A 78 44.03 -32.95 15.17
CA ASP A 78 45.48 -33.15 14.98
C ASP A 78 46.27 -31.84 15.19
N PRO A 79 46.67 -31.54 16.45
CA PRO A 79 47.46 -30.35 16.77
C PRO A 79 48.82 -30.27 16.09
N SER A 80 49.34 -31.39 15.54
CA SER A 80 50.60 -31.38 14.77
C SER A 80 50.44 -30.78 13.38
N SER A 81 49.20 -30.53 12.95
CA SER A 81 48.84 -30.02 11.64
C SER A 81 47.93 -28.79 11.77
N PRO A 82 48.46 -27.63 12.21
CA PRO A 82 47.67 -26.43 12.45
C PRO A 82 47.05 -25.83 11.19
N LEU A 83 45.97 -25.06 11.36
CA LEU A 83 45.23 -24.35 10.30
C LEU A 83 45.91 -23.01 9.93
N VAL A 84 47.19 -23.07 9.58
CA VAL A 84 47.98 -21.95 9.04
C VAL A 84 48.13 -22.07 7.52
N PHE A 85 48.55 -21.01 6.82
CA PHE A 85 48.71 -21.05 5.36
C PHE A 85 49.53 -22.27 4.90
N PRO A 86 49.03 -23.06 3.92
CA PRO A 86 47.87 -22.81 3.06
C PRO A 86 46.52 -23.41 3.55
N ARG A 87 46.44 -23.87 4.80
CA ARG A 87 45.25 -24.50 5.43
C ARG A 87 44.46 -23.55 6.33
N ASN A 88 44.72 -22.26 6.26
CA ASN A 88 44.03 -21.24 7.06
C ASN A 88 42.64 -20.86 6.53
N PHE A 89 42.34 -21.16 5.27
CA PHE A 89 41.02 -20.97 4.67
C PHE A 89 40.50 -22.25 4.04
N ASN A 90 39.25 -22.58 4.34
CA ASN A 90 38.52 -23.68 3.72
C ASN A 90 37.05 -23.32 3.75
N ARG A 91 36.45 -23.20 2.57
CA ARG A 91 35.06 -22.76 2.44
C ARG A 91 34.06 -23.69 3.14
N ILE A 92 34.46 -24.91 3.50
CA ILE A 92 33.61 -25.91 4.16
C ILE A 92 33.76 -25.91 5.69
N SER A 93 34.98 -25.99 6.23
CA SER A 93 35.21 -26.33 7.66
C SER A 93 36.15 -25.41 8.45
N ALA A 94 37.09 -24.74 7.78
CA ALA A 94 37.99 -23.77 8.41
C ALA A 94 37.31 -22.38 8.35
N PRO A 95 37.95 -21.27 8.74
CA PRO A 95 37.44 -19.95 8.40
C PRO A 95 37.06 -19.91 6.91
N ASP A 96 35.83 -19.49 6.64
CA ASP A 96 35.17 -19.59 5.32
C ASP A 96 34.71 -18.23 4.78
N SER A 97 34.87 -17.16 5.59
CA SER A 97 34.71 -15.75 5.24
C SER A 97 35.64 -14.91 6.11
N ASN A 98 35.95 -13.67 5.70
CA ASN A 98 36.77 -12.75 6.51
C ASN A 98 35.92 -11.67 7.19
N SER A 99 34.63 -11.57 6.86
CA SER A 99 33.73 -10.56 7.42
C SER A 99 32.27 -11.02 7.35
N CYS A 100 31.42 -10.43 8.21
CA CYS A 100 29.97 -10.67 8.14
C CYS A 100 29.41 -10.21 6.80
N VAL A 101 29.83 -9.03 6.32
CA VAL A 101 29.41 -8.49 5.02
C VAL A 101 29.86 -9.36 3.84
N GLY A 102 30.85 -10.25 3.99
CA GLY A 102 31.19 -11.24 2.95
C GLY A 102 29.99 -12.14 2.57
N CYS A 103 29.12 -12.45 3.53
CA CYS A 103 27.91 -13.24 3.28
C CYS A 103 26.62 -12.40 3.33
N HIS A 104 26.62 -11.28 4.07
CA HIS A 104 25.43 -10.45 4.31
C HIS A 104 25.49 -9.11 3.55
N ASN A 105 25.45 -9.12 2.22
CA ASN A 105 25.77 -7.93 1.40
C ASN A 105 24.78 -7.52 0.31
N SER A 106 23.77 -8.30 -0.03
CA SER A 106 22.87 -7.95 -1.14
C SER A 106 21.48 -7.52 -0.64
N PRO A 107 20.97 -6.34 -1.06
CA PRO A 107 21.62 -5.37 -1.95
C PRO A 107 22.67 -4.47 -1.27
N VAL A 108 22.70 -4.45 0.07
CA VAL A 108 23.68 -3.69 0.88
C VAL A 108 24.05 -4.50 2.13
N SER A 109 25.00 -3.99 2.94
CA SER A 109 25.40 -4.63 4.21
C SER A 109 24.19 -4.94 5.10
N GLY A 110 24.16 -6.14 5.69
CA GLY A 110 23.00 -6.70 6.39
C GLY A 110 22.01 -7.44 5.50
N GLY A 111 22.20 -7.41 4.18
CA GLY A 111 21.43 -8.17 3.19
C GLY A 111 21.64 -9.68 3.26
N ASN A 112 21.02 -10.41 2.34
CA ASN A 112 21.35 -11.81 2.10
C ASN A 112 22.46 -11.91 1.06
N GLY A 113 23.20 -13.01 1.06
CA GLY A 113 24.12 -13.35 -0.02
C GLY A 113 23.42 -14.07 -1.17
N ASP A 114 24.08 -14.10 -2.32
CA ASP A 114 23.83 -15.07 -3.40
C ASP A 114 24.24 -16.50 -2.96
N ILE A 115 23.94 -17.52 -3.76
CA ILE A 115 24.31 -18.92 -3.55
C ILE A 115 25.82 -19.12 -3.30
N VAL A 116 26.69 -18.29 -3.92
CA VAL A 116 28.15 -18.33 -3.67
C VAL A 116 28.51 -17.89 -2.24
N ALA A 117 27.64 -17.11 -1.62
CA ALA A 117 27.74 -16.58 -0.27
C ALA A 117 26.93 -17.38 0.75
N ASN A 118 26.37 -18.55 0.36
CA ASN A 118 25.73 -19.48 1.29
C ASN A 118 26.67 -19.89 2.42
N VAL A 119 26.15 -20.06 3.64
CA VAL A 119 26.94 -20.52 4.78
C VAL A 119 26.92 -22.05 4.87
N PHE A 120 28.02 -22.63 5.35
CA PHE A 120 28.13 -24.06 5.62
C PHE A 120 28.09 -24.25 7.13
N VAL A 121 27.19 -25.11 7.62
CA VAL A 121 26.77 -25.09 9.03
C VAL A 121 27.00 -26.40 9.76
N LEU A 122 27.71 -27.35 9.15
CA LEU A 122 28.17 -28.58 9.81
C LEU A 122 29.68 -28.83 9.68
N GLY A 123 30.37 -28.04 8.87
CA GLY A 123 31.78 -28.25 8.55
C GLY A 123 32.68 -27.83 9.71
N GLN A 124 32.24 -26.90 10.56
CA GLN A 124 32.96 -26.45 11.76
C GLN A 124 33.33 -27.54 12.78
N ARG A 125 32.83 -28.75 12.60
CA ARG A 125 33.17 -29.93 13.39
C ARG A 125 34.49 -30.56 12.96
N PHE A 126 34.96 -30.25 11.75
CA PHE A 126 36.17 -30.77 11.15
C PHE A 126 37.31 -29.75 11.25
N ASP A 127 38.55 -30.23 11.35
CA ASP A 127 39.74 -29.35 11.29
C ASP A 127 39.82 -28.69 9.91
N PHE A 128 39.91 -29.51 8.85
CA PHE A 128 40.08 -29.08 7.48
C PHE A 128 39.58 -30.18 6.53
N ALA A 129 38.40 -30.00 5.95
CA ALA A 129 37.78 -30.96 5.05
C ALA A 129 38.65 -31.22 3.80
N THR A 130 39.05 -32.47 3.58
CA THR A 130 39.84 -32.91 2.41
C THR A 130 39.17 -34.01 1.60
N PHE A 131 38.27 -34.79 2.21
CA PHE A 131 37.73 -36.04 1.64
C PHE A 131 38.82 -37.05 1.23
N ASP A 132 40.01 -36.93 1.81
CA ASP A 132 41.08 -37.91 1.60
C ASP A 132 40.74 -39.19 2.36
N HIS A 133 40.41 -40.26 1.62
CA HIS A 133 40.05 -41.54 2.23
C HIS A 133 41.23 -42.23 2.95
N SER A 134 42.46 -41.75 2.76
CA SER A 134 43.61 -42.20 3.55
C SER A 134 43.69 -41.54 4.93
N ASP A 135 42.96 -40.43 5.16
CA ASP A 135 42.83 -39.78 6.45
C ASP A 135 41.80 -40.47 7.34
N SER A 136 42.28 -41.28 8.28
CA SER A 136 41.48 -42.02 9.26
C SER A 136 41.32 -41.31 10.62
N ILE A 137 41.84 -40.09 10.77
CA ILE A 137 41.65 -39.33 12.01
C ILE A 137 40.26 -38.72 12.00
N SER A 138 39.43 -39.16 12.95
CA SER A 138 38.05 -38.69 13.11
C SER A 138 37.99 -37.17 13.16
N THR A 139 37.16 -36.59 12.30
CA THR A 139 36.92 -35.15 12.16
C THR A 139 38.17 -34.31 11.85
N ARG A 140 39.26 -34.91 11.36
CA ARG A 140 40.38 -34.13 10.81
C ARG A 140 40.03 -33.60 9.41
N GLY A 141 39.78 -34.50 8.46
CA GLY A 141 39.36 -34.11 7.11
C GLY A 141 38.74 -35.22 6.25
N GLY A 142 39.04 -36.49 6.54
CA GLY A 142 38.59 -37.64 5.73
C GLY A 142 37.48 -38.52 6.33
N THR A 143 37.25 -38.46 7.64
CA THR A 143 36.24 -39.29 8.33
C THR A 143 35.45 -38.49 9.37
N ASP A 144 34.18 -38.84 9.57
CA ASP A 144 33.27 -38.24 10.57
C ASP A 144 33.45 -38.84 11.98
N GLU A 145 32.55 -38.50 12.91
CA GLU A 145 32.56 -38.99 14.29
C GLU A 145 32.45 -40.52 14.42
N GLU A 146 31.90 -41.21 13.41
CA GLU A 146 31.79 -42.67 13.38
C GLU A 146 32.95 -43.33 12.61
N GLY A 147 33.92 -42.54 12.14
CA GLY A 147 35.01 -43.03 11.29
C GLY A 147 34.58 -43.34 9.86
N LYS A 148 33.40 -42.85 9.43
CA LYS A 148 32.88 -43.05 8.07
C LYS A 148 33.28 -41.88 7.16
N HIS A 149 33.39 -42.12 5.87
CA HIS A 149 33.67 -41.06 4.89
C HIS A 149 32.42 -40.20 4.65
N PRO A 150 32.40 -38.91 5.02
CA PRO A 150 31.24 -38.06 4.82
C PRO A 150 31.14 -37.62 3.36
N THR A 151 29.92 -37.36 2.90
CA THR A 151 29.66 -36.67 1.63
C THR A 151 29.73 -35.14 1.80
N LEU A 152 29.80 -34.41 0.69
CA LEU A 152 29.70 -32.95 0.72
C LEU A 152 28.44 -32.47 1.44
N GLN A 153 27.30 -33.16 1.27
CA GLN A 153 26.05 -32.78 1.94
C GLN A 153 26.12 -32.95 3.46
N GLN A 154 26.78 -34.00 3.95
CA GLN A 154 26.93 -34.28 5.39
C GLN A 154 27.93 -33.36 6.09
N ILE A 155 28.91 -32.81 5.37
CA ILE A 155 29.88 -31.89 5.97
C ILE A 155 29.50 -30.42 5.76
N ALA A 156 29.06 -30.05 4.57
CA ALA A 156 28.87 -28.65 4.22
C ALA A 156 27.49 -28.16 4.69
N ASN A 157 26.46 -28.94 4.36
CA ASN A 157 25.06 -28.60 4.61
C ASN A 157 24.72 -27.14 4.27
N SER A 158 24.86 -26.79 3.00
CA SER A 158 24.81 -25.39 2.51
C SER A 158 23.46 -24.73 2.80
N ARG A 159 23.49 -23.52 3.37
CA ARG A 159 22.31 -22.71 3.70
C ARG A 159 22.31 -21.36 3.01
N ALA A 160 21.13 -20.96 2.57
CA ALA A 160 20.89 -19.57 2.19
C ALA A 160 21.18 -18.64 3.36
N THR A 161 22.01 -17.62 3.12
CA THR A 161 22.35 -16.62 4.13
C THR A 161 21.10 -15.82 4.53
N LEU A 162 21.02 -15.46 5.82
CA LEU A 162 19.87 -14.72 6.35
C LEU A 162 20.04 -13.22 6.09
N GLY A 163 18.96 -12.55 5.67
CA GLY A 163 18.91 -11.08 5.72
C GLY A 163 18.63 -10.62 7.16
N MET A 164 19.32 -9.57 7.59
CA MET A 164 19.31 -9.07 8.98
C MET A 164 18.39 -7.85 9.19
N PHE A 165 17.83 -7.29 8.13
CA PHE A 165 16.83 -6.20 8.21
C PHE A 165 15.66 -6.53 9.13
N GLY A 166 15.39 -5.65 10.09
CA GLY A 166 14.33 -5.79 11.09
C GLY A 166 14.58 -6.84 12.19
N SER A 167 15.81 -7.35 12.34
CA SER A 167 16.10 -8.45 13.29
C SER A 167 15.82 -8.12 14.75
N GLY A 168 15.90 -6.84 15.16
CA GLY A 168 15.55 -6.42 16.51
C GLY A 168 14.11 -6.78 16.88
N TYR A 169 13.15 -6.46 15.99
CA TYR A 169 11.73 -6.80 16.19
C TYR A 169 11.48 -8.30 16.23
N ILE A 170 12.18 -9.05 15.38
CA ILE A 170 12.08 -10.51 15.33
C ILE A 170 12.56 -11.15 16.62
N GLU A 171 13.69 -10.67 17.15
CA GLU A 171 14.20 -11.16 18.42
C GLU A 171 13.24 -10.82 19.56
N MET A 172 12.68 -9.62 19.57
CA MET A 172 11.70 -9.23 20.60
C MET A 172 10.43 -10.07 20.55
N LEU A 173 9.92 -10.41 19.36
CA LEU A 173 8.80 -11.36 19.24
C LEU A 173 9.15 -12.71 19.88
N ALA A 174 10.31 -13.27 19.54
CA ALA A 174 10.75 -14.56 20.09
C ALA A 174 10.95 -14.52 21.61
N ARG A 175 11.46 -13.40 22.16
CA ARG A 175 11.60 -13.19 23.61
C ARG A 175 10.23 -13.18 24.30
N GLU A 176 9.27 -12.41 23.80
CA GLU A 176 7.92 -12.38 24.39
C GLU A 176 7.23 -13.74 24.28
N MET A 177 7.31 -14.40 23.11
CA MET A 177 6.74 -15.74 22.96
C MET A 177 7.39 -16.75 23.92
N THR A 178 8.71 -16.66 24.12
CA THR A 178 9.41 -17.48 25.10
C THR A 178 8.87 -17.23 26.52
N VAL A 179 8.66 -15.97 26.90
CA VAL A 179 8.10 -15.62 28.22
C VAL A 179 6.70 -16.22 28.38
N ASP A 180 5.83 -16.08 27.39
CA ASP A 180 4.46 -16.59 27.41
C ASP A 180 4.43 -18.13 27.58
N LEU A 181 5.22 -18.85 26.77
CA LEU A 181 5.33 -20.31 26.85
C LEU A 181 5.90 -20.80 28.19
N GLN A 182 6.91 -20.10 28.71
CA GLN A 182 7.51 -20.42 30.00
C GLN A 182 6.56 -20.14 31.16
N ALA A 183 5.73 -19.09 31.07
CA ALA A 183 4.71 -18.78 32.06
C ALA A 183 3.62 -19.87 32.13
N ILE A 184 3.18 -20.38 30.97
CA ILE A 184 2.24 -21.53 30.91
C ILE A 184 2.87 -22.73 31.61
N ARG A 185 4.08 -23.15 31.20
CA ARG A 185 4.83 -24.25 31.84
C ARG A 185 4.93 -24.05 33.34
N ASP A 186 5.34 -22.87 33.80
CA ASP A 186 5.62 -22.64 35.22
C ASP A 186 4.36 -22.61 36.09
N SER A 187 3.18 -22.40 35.49
CA SER A 187 1.88 -22.48 36.16
C SER A 187 1.33 -23.90 36.34
N MET A 188 1.88 -24.90 35.62
CA MET A 188 1.32 -26.24 35.55
C MET A 188 1.58 -27.09 36.81
N PRO A 189 0.54 -27.62 37.50
CA PRO A 189 0.72 -28.60 38.57
C PRO A 189 1.07 -30.00 38.01
N PRO A 190 1.63 -30.93 38.83
CA PRO A 190 1.75 -32.33 38.44
C PRO A 190 0.40 -32.94 38.04
N SER A 191 0.41 -33.90 37.10
CA SER A 191 -0.78 -34.50 36.48
C SER A 191 -1.65 -33.51 35.70
N SER A 192 -1.03 -32.62 34.92
CA SER A 192 -1.73 -31.66 34.07
C SER A 192 -1.19 -31.65 32.63
N THR A 193 -2.04 -31.26 31.70
CA THR A 193 -1.70 -31.03 30.29
C THR A 193 -2.29 -29.68 29.89
N MET A 194 -1.49 -28.80 29.31
CA MET A 194 -1.91 -27.47 28.89
C MET A 194 -1.47 -27.17 27.45
N PRO A 195 -2.29 -26.43 26.68
CA PRO A 195 -1.88 -25.93 25.38
C PRO A 195 -0.76 -24.91 25.55
N LEU A 196 0.27 -25.01 24.72
CA LEU A 196 1.32 -24.02 24.58
C LEU A 196 0.92 -23.07 23.45
N GLU A 197 0.54 -21.84 23.79
CA GLU A 197 0.13 -20.84 22.82
C GLU A 197 0.76 -19.49 23.16
N SER A 198 1.14 -18.74 22.13
CA SER A 198 1.60 -17.37 22.28
C SER A 198 1.26 -16.57 21.03
N LYS A 199 0.69 -15.37 21.20
CA LYS A 199 0.40 -14.43 20.09
C LYS A 199 -0.44 -15.06 18.96
N GLY A 200 -1.33 -15.99 19.29
CA GLY A 200 -2.15 -16.73 18.33
C GLY A 200 -1.43 -17.90 17.62
N VAL A 201 -0.19 -18.21 17.99
CA VAL A 201 0.59 -19.34 17.47
C VAL A 201 0.58 -20.49 18.48
N SER A 202 0.16 -21.69 18.04
CA SER A 202 0.16 -22.91 18.84
C SER A 202 1.45 -23.72 18.67
N PHE A 203 2.04 -24.12 19.79
CA PHE A 203 3.18 -25.03 19.92
C PHE A 203 2.77 -26.40 20.46
N GLY A 204 1.50 -26.78 20.28
CA GLY A 204 0.97 -28.07 20.70
C GLY A 204 0.67 -28.12 22.21
N MET A 205 0.86 -29.29 22.82
CA MET A 205 0.49 -29.56 24.21
C MET A 205 1.72 -29.95 25.04
N LEU A 206 1.85 -29.36 26.23
CA LEU A 206 2.84 -29.78 27.23
C LEU A 206 2.14 -30.57 28.33
N SER A 207 2.73 -31.69 28.76
CA SER A 207 2.23 -32.49 29.86
C SER A 207 3.24 -32.55 31.02
N ARG A 208 2.73 -32.47 32.25
CA ARG A 208 3.48 -32.66 33.48
C ARG A 208 2.94 -33.89 34.21
N ASN A 209 3.75 -34.94 34.30
CA ASN A 209 3.37 -36.22 34.88
C ASN A 209 3.16 -36.14 36.40
N SER A 210 2.58 -37.18 36.99
CA SER A 210 2.30 -37.25 38.43
C SER A 210 3.56 -37.24 39.30
N ASP A 211 4.68 -37.73 38.77
CA ASP A 211 6.01 -37.70 39.41
C ASP A 211 6.72 -36.34 39.23
N GLY A 212 6.09 -35.40 38.54
CA GLY A 212 6.61 -34.07 38.24
C GLY A 212 7.49 -33.99 37.00
N SER A 213 7.74 -35.10 36.30
CA SER A 213 8.49 -35.12 35.05
C SER A 213 7.71 -34.45 33.91
N TRP A 214 8.42 -33.97 32.90
CA TRP A 214 7.83 -33.30 31.74
C TRP A 214 7.76 -34.26 30.54
N ASP A 215 6.62 -34.27 29.87
CA ASP A 215 6.42 -34.93 28.58
C ASP A 215 6.18 -33.86 27.50
N VAL A 216 7.11 -33.82 26.56
CA VAL A 216 7.17 -32.87 25.44
C VAL A 216 6.82 -33.52 24.10
N SER A 217 6.35 -34.78 24.10
CA SER A 217 6.07 -35.54 22.87
C SER A 217 4.93 -34.97 22.00
N GLN A 218 4.12 -34.08 22.56
CA GLN A 218 3.05 -33.36 21.87
C GLN A 218 3.36 -31.86 21.73
N VAL A 219 4.59 -31.43 22.07
CA VAL A 219 5.07 -30.06 21.80
C VAL A 219 5.60 -30.03 20.38
N GLU A 220 5.18 -29.01 19.64
CA GLU A 220 5.45 -28.89 18.21
C GLU A 220 6.31 -27.67 17.89
N GLY A 221 7.15 -27.81 16.88
CA GLY A 221 7.85 -26.69 16.23
C GLY A 221 8.85 -25.92 17.08
N LEU A 222 9.22 -26.44 18.25
CA LEU A 222 10.40 -26.02 19.00
C LEU A 222 11.58 -26.98 18.73
N PRO A 223 12.82 -26.46 18.63
CA PRO A 223 14.00 -27.29 18.36
C PRO A 223 14.39 -28.13 19.59
N LEU A 224 15.10 -29.25 19.37
CA LEU A 224 15.52 -30.18 20.44
C LEU A 224 16.17 -29.50 21.67
N PRO A 225 17.09 -28.52 21.54
CA PRO A 225 17.66 -27.81 22.69
C PRO A 225 16.63 -27.06 23.54
N SER A 226 15.46 -26.72 22.99
CA SER A 226 14.37 -26.07 23.72
C SER A 226 13.44 -27.05 24.44
N LEU A 227 13.44 -28.31 24.01
CA LEU A 227 12.60 -29.39 24.53
C LEU A 227 13.29 -30.29 25.57
N SER A 228 14.60 -30.12 25.77
CA SER A 228 15.37 -30.96 26.69
C SER A 228 14.80 -30.97 28.11
N THR A 229 14.52 -32.15 28.65
CA THR A 229 14.03 -32.38 30.02
C THR A 229 15.12 -32.84 30.99
N THR A 230 16.40 -32.77 30.57
CA THR A 230 17.55 -33.12 31.42
C THR A 230 17.85 -32.05 32.48
N ALA A 231 17.56 -30.79 32.18
CA ALA A 231 17.36 -29.75 33.19
C ALA A 231 15.96 -29.94 33.83
N PRO A 232 15.71 -29.53 35.09
CA PRO A 232 14.49 -29.90 35.82
C PRO A 232 13.15 -29.50 35.14
N LYS A 233 13.20 -28.64 34.13
CA LYS A 233 12.08 -28.30 33.24
C LYS A 233 12.59 -27.94 31.83
N PRO A 234 11.82 -28.23 30.76
CA PRO A 234 12.16 -27.80 29.40
C PRO A 234 12.18 -26.28 29.31
N ASN A 235 13.16 -25.68 28.61
CA ASN A 235 13.30 -24.22 28.58
C ASN A 235 12.29 -23.54 27.65
N LEU A 236 11.77 -24.21 26.63
CA LEU A 236 10.76 -23.71 25.68
C LEU A 236 11.14 -22.41 24.96
N ILE A 237 12.44 -22.14 24.77
CA ILE A 237 12.91 -20.93 24.08
C ILE A 237 12.56 -20.99 22.59
N VAL A 238 11.90 -19.96 22.09
CA VAL A 238 11.68 -19.71 20.66
C VAL A 238 12.99 -19.16 20.06
N ARG A 239 13.49 -19.79 18.98
CA ARG A 239 14.81 -19.50 18.40
C ARG A 239 14.66 -18.94 16.98
N PRO A 240 14.72 -17.60 16.79
CA PRO A 240 14.28 -16.98 15.55
C PRO A 240 15.37 -16.84 14.46
N PHE A 241 16.58 -17.32 14.76
CA PHE A 241 17.73 -17.23 13.88
C PHE A 241 18.26 -18.62 13.52
N HIS A 242 18.88 -18.72 12.34
CA HIS A 242 19.20 -19.96 11.62
C HIS A 242 17.98 -20.60 10.91
N GLN A 243 18.23 -21.38 9.85
CA GLN A 243 17.16 -22.04 9.07
C GLN A 243 16.42 -23.15 9.84
N VAL A 244 16.99 -23.63 10.95
CA VAL A 244 16.44 -24.71 11.79
C VAL A 244 16.25 -24.27 13.25
N GLY A 245 16.19 -22.95 13.48
CA GLY A 245 15.98 -22.39 14.82
C GLY A 245 17.05 -22.81 15.82
N ASN A 246 18.34 -22.65 15.50
CA ASN A 246 19.43 -23.06 16.39
C ASN A 246 19.90 -21.92 17.32
N VAL A 247 19.64 -20.67 16.94
CA VAL A 247 20.21 -19.46 17.56
C VAL A 247 19.12 -18.61 18.22
N VAL A 248 19.38 -18.19 19.46
CA VAL A 248 18.46 -17.48 20.37
C VAL A 248 18.47 -15.97 20.16
N SER A 249 19.63 -15.38 19.87
CA SER A 249 19.82 -13.93 19.82
C SER A 249 20.84 -13.48 18.76
N LEU A 250 20.83 -12.19 18.44
CA LEU A 250 21.83 -11.53 17.62
C LEU A 250 23.24 -11.61 18.25
N ARG A 251 23.34 -11.50 19.57
CA ARG A 251 24.61 -11.68 20.29
C ARG A 251 25.22 -13.06 20.06
N GLN A 252 24.40 -14.10 20.27
CA GLN A 252 24.82 -15.48 20.02
C GLN A 252 25.14 -15.70 18.53
N PHE A 253 24.33 -15.13 17.64
CA PHE A 253 24.56 -15.19 16.19
C PHE A 253 25.95 -14.65 15.84
N SER A 254 26.29 -13.48 16.36
CA SER A 254 27.57 -12.80 16.11
C SER A 254 28.75 -13.54 16.73
N ASN A 255 28.66 -13.98 17.99
CA ASN A 255 29.73 -14.78 18.62
C ASN A 255 29.98 -16.11 17.91
N ASN A 256 28.92 -16.77 17.44
CA ASN A 256 29.06 -17.96 16.62
C ASN A 256 29.77 -17.64 15.30
N ALA A 257 29.37 -16.56 14.62
CA ALA A 257 29.93 -16.19 13.33
C ALA A 257 31.40 -15.75 13.41
N PHE A 258 31.79 -14.96 14.41
CA PHE A 258 33.18 -14.57 14.61
C PHE A 258 34.08 -15.80 14.77
N ASN A 259 33.74 -16.72 15.68
CA ASN A 259 34.55 -17.91 15.89
C ASN A 259 34.54 -18.87 14.70
N HIS A 260 33.36 -19.17 14.15
CA HIS A 260 33.19 -20.17 13.09
C HIS A 260 33.60 -19.66 11.71
N HIS A 261 33.09 -18.51 11.28
CA HIS A 261 33.29 -18.08 9.90
C HIS A 261 34.60 -17.32 9.73
N HIS A 262 34.98 -16.51 10.72
CA HIS A 262 36.14 -15.61 10.63
C HIS A 262 37.37 -16.13 11.38
N GLY A 263 37.17 -17.00 12.37
CA GLY A 263 38.21 -17.47 13.28
C GLY A 263 38.38 -16.61 14.55
N MET A 264 37.74 -15.47 14.63
CA MET A 264 37.90 -14.51 15.73
C MET A 264 37.30 -14.98 17.07
N GLN A 265 38.02 -14.79 18.18
CA GLN A 265 37.65 -15.20 19.53
C GLN A 265 37.15 -14.04 20.41
N SER A 266 35.90 -14.15 20.88
CA SER A 266 35.31 -13.20 21.83
C SER A 266 35.71 -13.48 23.28
N THR A 267 36.06 -12.44 24.03
CA THR A 267 36.44 -12.55 25.46
C THR A 267 35.34 -13.19 26.31
N GLU A 268 34.07 -12.94 26.02
CA GLU A 268 32.94 -13.52 26.77
C GLU A 268 32.78 -15.05 26.60
N ARG A 269 33.36 -15.62 25.54
CA ARG A 269 33.27 -17.06 25.24
C ARG A 269 34.55 -17.80 25.61
N PHE A 270 35.71 -17.17 25.40
CA PHE A 270 37.02 -17.81 25.55
C PHE A 270 37.80 -17.34 26.78
N GLY A 271 37.36 -16.24 27.42
CA GLY A 271 37.99 -15.65 28.59
C GLY A 271 38.89 -14.47 28.23
N GLU A 272 38.97 -13.50 29.15
CA GLU A 272 39.87 -12.36 29.01
C GLU A 272 41.34 -12.80 29.13
N GLY A 273 42.18 -12.33 28.21
CA GLY A 273 43.60 -12.66 28.12
C GLY A 273 43.90 -14.07 27.59
N ALA A 274 42.88 -14.81 27.16
CA ALA A 274 43.05 -16.14 26.58
C ALA A 274 43.42 -16.07 25.08
N ASP A 275 44.30 -16.98 24.67
CA ASP A 275 44.70 -17.28 23.28
C ASP A 275 44.44 -18.78 23.09
N VAL A 276 43.17 -19.15 22.83
CA VAL A 276 42.75 -20.56 22.85
C VAL A 276 43.12 -21.28 21.56
N ASP A 277 43.23 -20.56 20.44
CA ASP A 277 43.62 -21.12 19.15
C ASP A 277 45.11 -21.00 18.83
N GLY A 278 45.90 -20.34 19.67
CA GLY A 278 47.36 -20.33 19.62
C GLY A 278 47.91 -19.50 18.46
N ASP A 279 47.20 -18.45 18.05
CA ASP A 279 47.66 -17.54 16.99
C ASP A 279 48.55 -16.40 17.53
N GLY A 280 48.71 -16.32 18.85
CA GLY A 280 49.52 -15.31 19.54
C GLY A 280 48.76 -14.00 19.81
N LYS A 281 47.44 -13.99 19.62
CA LYS A 281 46.53 -12.87 19.90
C LYS A 281 45.60 -13.27 21.03
N ALA A 282 45.32 -12.31 21.90
CA ALA A 282 44.35 -12.46 22.97
C ALA A 282 43.42 -11.26 22.93
N ASN A 283 42.20 -11.41 23.45
CA ASN A 283 41.18 -10.36 23.44
C ASN A 283 40.86 -9.85 22.02
N GLU A 284 40.77 -10.78 21.06
CA GLU A 284 40.58 -10.43 19.65
C GLU A 284 39.24 -9.73 19.38
N MET A 285 38.19 -10.09 20.12
CA MET A 285 36.89 -9.40 20.14
C MET A 285 36.47 -9.16 21.59
N ASN A 286 36.35 -7.89 22.00
CA ASN A 286 35.96 -7.57 23.37
C ASN A 286 34.44 -7.43 23.53
N ARG A 287 33.97 -7.15 24.75
CA ARG A 287 32.53 -7.02 25.03
C ARG A 287 31.94 -5.83 24.28
N ALA A 288 32.66 -4.72 24.19
CA ALA A 288 32.21 -3.53 23.47
C ALA A 288 31.98 -3.82 21.97
N ASP A 289 32.88 -4.59 21.34
CA ASP A 289 32.77 -5.00 19.93
C ASP A 289 31.49 -5.82 19.68
N ILE A 290 31.27 -6.86 20.49
CA ILE A 290 30.10 -7.73 20.35
C ILE A 290 28.79 -6.99 20.67
N THR A 291 28.82 -6.08 21.65
CA THR A 291 27.66 -5.26 21.98
C THR A 291 27.32 -4.32 20.83
N ALA A 292 28.29 -3.63 20.27
CA ALA A 292 28.08 -2.69 19.16
C ALA A 292 27.53 -3.38 17.91
N VAL A 293 28.09 -4.52 17.50
CA VAL A 293 27.61 -5.24 16.30
C VAL A 293 26.20 -5.82 16.51
N SER A 294 25.89 -6.30 17.72
CA SER A 294 24.54 -6.80 18.05
C SER A 294 23.50 -5.68 18.01
N LEU A 295 23.84 -4.50 18.54
CA LEU A 295 22.99 -3.30 18.47
C LEU A 295 22.82 -2.84 17.02
N TYR A 296 23.88 -2.84 16.21
CA TYR A 296 23.82 -2.52 14.78
C TYR A 296 22.86 -3.45 14.03
N GLN A 297 22.95 -4.75 14.24
CA GLN A 297 22.04 -5.73 13.62
C GLN A 297 20.58 -5.53 14.08
N ALA A 298 20.35 -5.26 15.37
CA ALA A 298 19.02 -4.99 15.91
C ALA A 298 18.43 -3.69 15.31
N ALA A 299 19.30 -2.71 15.10
CA ALA A 299 19.03 -1.40 14.53
C ALA A 299 18.98 -1.40 12.99
N MET A 300 18.98 -2.51 12.28
CA MET A 300 18.78 -2.45 10.82
C MET A 300 17.32 -2.08 10.50
N ALA A 301 17.12 -1.26 9.47
CA ALA A 301 15.80 -0.80 9.06
C ALA A 301 14.87 -1.98 8.70
N VAL A 302 13.56 -1.80 8.82
CA VAL A 302 12.61 -2.88 8.50
C VAL A 302 12.39 -2.99 6.99
N PRO A 303 12.20 -4.23 6.46
CA PRO A 303 11.61 -4.40 5.14
C PRO A 303 10.18 -3.86 5.11
N GLY A 304 9.67 -3.62 3.91
CA GLY A 304 8.32 -3.13 3.69
C GLY A 304 7.74 -3.60 2.37
N ARG A 305 6.86 -2.79 1.78
CA ARG A 305 6.19 -3.07 0.52
C ARG A 305 6.51 -2.03 -0.54
N VAL A 306 6.75 -2.48 -1.77
CA VAL A 306 6.79 -1.62 -2.96
C VAL A 306 5.62 -2.00 -3.84
N ILE A 307 4.69 -1.08 -4.02
CA ILE A 307 3.45 -1.26 -4.77
C ILE A 307 3.53 -0.43 -6.06
N PRO A 308 3.61 -1.06 -7.25
CA PRO A 308 3.70 -0.32 -8.52
C PRO A 308 2.52 0.61 -8.79
N ASN A 309 2.78 1.71 -9.52
CA ASN A 309 1.74 2.68 -9.90
C ASN A 309 0.73 2.15 -10.92
N ASN A 310 0.93 0.93 -11.43
CA ASN A 310 0.02 0.28 -12.37
C ASN A 310 -1.20 -0.33 -11.65
N ALA A 311 -2.41 0.08 -12.03
CA ALA A 311 -3.66 -0.36 -11.39
C ALA A 311 -3.91 -1.88 -11.50
N THR A 312 -3.52 -2.51 -12.62
CA THR A 312 -3.61 -3.97 -12.78
C THR A 312 -2.71 -4.69 -11.78
N ILE A 313 -1.47 -4.22 -11.61
CA ILE A 313 -0.54 -4.81 -10.64
C ILE A 313 -1.02 -4.56 -9.20
N GLN A 314 -1.57 -3.38 -8.90
CA GLN A 314 -2.16 -3.12 -7.58
C GLN A 314 -3.29 -4.11 -7.27
N SER A 315 -4.21 -4.29 -8.22
CA SER A 315 -5.30 -5.26 -8.08
C SER A 315 -4.75 -6.68 -7.87
N ALA A 316 -3.73 -7.06 -8.65
CA ALA A 316 -3.06 -8.34 -8.51
C ALA A 316 -2.37 -8.53 -7.15
N VAL A 317 -1.72 -7.50 -6.60
CA VAL A 317 -1.10 -7.54 -5.27
C VAL A 317 -2.17 -7.72 -4.18
N LEU A 318 -3.31 -7.04 -4.29
CA LEU A 318 -4.40 -7.16 -3.33
C LEU A 318 -5.07 -8.54 -3.39
N ASN A 319 -5.42 -8.99 -4.60
CA ASN A 319 -6.00 -10.31 -4.82
C ASN A 319 -5.04 -11.41 -4.38
N GLY A 320 -3.76 -11.28 -4.71
CA GLY A 320 -2.72 -12.22 -4.30
C GLY A 320 -2.55 -12.33 -2.78
N GLU A 321 -2.70 -11.22 -2.06
CA GLU A 321 -2.71 -11.22 -0.58
C GLU A 321 -3.94 -11.94 -0.03
N ASN A 322 -5.10 -11.78 -0.66
CA ASN A 322 -6.30 -12.54 -0.30
C ASN A 322 -6.10 -14.04 -0.57
N HIS A 323 -5.59 -14.41 -1.75
CA HIS A 323 -5.27 -15.80 -2.11
C HIS A 323 -4.30 -16.43 -1.12
N PHE A 324 -3.27 -15.68 -0.69
CA PHE A 324 -2.30 -16.14 0.30
C PHE A 324 -2.97 -16.61 1.61
N VAL A 325 -4.00 -15.90 2.05
CA VAL A 325 -4.77 -16.28 3.24
C VAL A 325 -5.72 -17.44 2.93
N THR A 326 -6.50 -17.36 1.86
CA THR A 326 -7.57 -18.32 1.56
C THR A 326 -7.06 -19.71 1.21
N ILE A 327 -5.90 -19.82 0.55
CA ILE A 327 -5.28 -21.12 0.21
C ILE A 327 -4.46 -21.71 1.36
N GLY A 328 -4.39 -21.03 2.51
CA GLY A 328 -3.77 -21.56 3.73
C GLY A 328 -2.27 -21.27 3.89
N CYS A 329 -1.64 -20.44 3.04
CA CYS A 329 -0.23 -20.06 3.24
C CYS A 329 -0.02 -19.32 4.58
N ALA A 330 -1.00 -18.51 4.96
CA ALA A 330 -1.00 -17.73 6.19
C ALA A 330 -1.04 -18.56 7.49
N GLN A 331 -1.24 -19.89 7.42
CA GLN A 331 -1.25 -20.76 8.61
C GLN A 331 0.13 -20.85 9.27
N CYS A 332 1.19 -21.01 8.47
CA CYS A 332 2.57 -20.93 8.95
C CYS A 332 3.12 -19.51 8.75
N HIS A 333 2.92 -18.95 7.55
CA HIS A 333 3.38 -17.59 7.24
C HIS A 333 2.42 -16.51 7.78
N THR A 334 2.22 -16.51 9.09
CA THR A 334 1.33 -15.61 9.82
C THR A 334 1.63 -14.14 9.46
N PRO A 335 0.69 -13.39 8.85
CA PRO A 335 0.98 -12.09 8.26
C PRO A 335 1.63 -11.09 9.20
N SER A 336 1.16 -11.02 10.45
CA SER A 336 1.65 -10.09 11.45
C SER A 336 1.50 -10.65 12.86
N LEU A 337 2.51 -10.44 13.70
CA LEU A 337 2.48 -10.77 15.13
C LEU A 337 2.58 -9.49 15.97
N PRO A 338 1.78 -9.35 17.06
CA PRO A 338 1.81 -8.18 17.91
C PRO A 338 2.93 -8.26 18.96
N LEU A 339 3.67 -7.18 19.15
CA LEU A 339 4.47 -6.94 20.36
C LEU A 339 3.61 -6.30 21.45
N SER A 340 3.93 -6.58 22.72
CA SER A 340 3.30 -5.85 23.83
C SER A 340 3.63 -4.35 23.79
N ASN A 341 2.97 -3.55 24.62
CA ASN A 341 3.21 -2.11 24.70
C ASN A 341 4.67 -1.74 25.00
N THR A 342 5.46 -2.65 25.59
CA THR A 342 6.90 -2.46 25.83
C THR A 342 7.77 -3.38 24.97
N GLY A 343 7.19 -4.22 24.12
CA GLY A 343 7.91 -5.21 23.32
C GLY A 343 8.82 -4.61 22.25
N HIS A 344 8.66 -3.33 21.92
CA HIS A 344 9.56 -2.61 21.02
C HIS A 344 10.84 -2.10 21.72
N LEU A 345 10.95 -2.21 23.04
CA LEU A 345 12.14 -1.83 23.80
C LEU A 345 13.15 -2.99 23.78
N TYR A 346 14.05 -2.97 22.80
CA TYR A 346 15.13 -3.93 22.69
C TYR A 346 16.16 -3.70 23.80
N SER A 347 16.67 -4.79 24.38
CA SER A 347 17.79 -4.74 25.32
C SER A 347 18.92 -5.66 24.86
N GLU A 348 20.15 -5.16 24.91
CA GLU A 348 21.37 -5.95 24.74
C GLU A 348 22.11 -6.02 26.08
N PRO A 349 22.41 -7.21 26.61
CA PRO A 349 22.20 -8.53 26.02
C PRO A 349 20.78 -9.12 26.19
N ASN A 350 20.50 -10.20 25.47
CA ASN A 350 19.28 -11.00 25.57
C ASN A 350 19.24 -11.82 26.89
N PRO A 351 18.13 -11.83 27.64
CA PRO A 351 18.00 -12.58 28.90
C PRO A 351 18.04 -14.10 28.75
N PHE A 352 17.80 -14.64 27.56
CA PHE A 352 17.79 -16.08 27.27
C PHE A 352 19.09 -16.56 26.60
N ASN A 353 20.13 -15.73 26.57
CA ASN A 353 21.41 -16.10 26.01
C ASN A 353 21.96 -17.39 26.64
N PRO A 354 22.39 -18.38 25.83
CA PRO A 354 22.99 -19.59 26.37
C PRO A 354 24.42 -19.32 26.87
N PRO A 355 24.97 -20.19 27.75
CA PRO A 355 26.33 -20.05 28.28
C PRO A 355 27.39 -19.74 27.21
N GLY A 356 28.37 -18.91 27.59
CA GLY A 356 29.38 -18.36 26.68
C GLY A 356 28.87 -17.16 25.86
N ASN A 357 27.75 -16.57 26.26
CA ASN A 357 27.25 -15.29 25.78
C ASN A 357 26.70 -14.53 26.99
N LEU A 358 27.02 -13.25 27.13
CA LEU A 358 26.59 -12.44 28.27
C LEU A 358 25.07 -12.32 28.35
N THR A 359 24.56 -12.22 29.56
CA THR A 359 23.17 -11.97 29.93
C THR A 359 23.06 -10.64 30.69
N PRO A 360 21.83 -10.14 30.96
CA PRO A 360 21.65 -8.94 31.77
C PRO A 360 22.22 -9.02 33.19
N ASP A 361 22.50 -10.21 33.70
CA ASP A 361 23.15 -10.40 35.00
C ASP A 361 24.66 -10.16 34.94
N ASP A 362 25.26 -10.23 33.75
CA ASP A 362 26.72 -10.11 33.56
C ASP A 362 27.15 -8.67 33.22
N MET A 363 26.25 -7.85 32.69
CA MET A 363 26.54 -6.46 32.31
C MET A 363 25.29 -5.59 32.35
N THR A 364 25.46 -4.28 32.57
CA THR A 364 24.36 -3.30 32.46
C THR A 364 23.79 -3.33 31.04
N PRO A 365 22.49 -3.59 30.85
CA PRO A 365 21.90 -3.63 29.52
C PRO A 365 21.88 -2.25 28.84
N ILE A 366 22.13 -2.24 27.53
CA ILE A 366 21.88 -1.07 26.66
C ILE A 366 20.52 -1.28 25.99
N THR A 367 19.64 -0.28 26.07
CA THR A 367 18.28 -0.36 25.53
C THR A 367 18.10 0.53 24.30
N LEU A 368 17.34 0.04 23.31
CA LEU A 368 16.87 0.80 22.15
C LEU A 368 15.35 0.74 22.04
N ASP A 369 14.73 1.90 21.85
CA ASP A 369 13.35 1.96 21.34
C ASP A 369 13.38 1.75 19.84
N LEU A 370 12.99 0.55 19.38
CA LEU A 370 13.03 0.19 17.97
C LEU A 370 12.08 1.05 17.11
N ASN A 371 11.04 1.65 17.68
CA ASN A 371 10.03 2.42 16.95
C ASN A 371 10.42 3.89 16.78
N SER A 372 10.90 4.51 17.86
CA SER A 372 10.91 5.96 17.98
C SER A 372 12.30 6.57 18.22
N ASP A 373 13.34 5.77 18.45
CA ASP A 373 14.68 6.29 18.67
C ASP A 373 15.19 7.00 17.38
N PRO A 374 15.46 8.32 17.42
CA PRO A 374 15.84 9.09 16.25
C PRO A 374 17.26 8.78 15.75
N SER A 375 18.06 8.04 16.53
CA SER A 375 19.38 7.56 16.10
C SER A 375 19.30 6.39 15.12
N LEU A 376 18.13 5.76 15.00
CA LEU A 376 17.95 4.56 14.19
C LEU A 376 17.63 4.87 12.71
N PRO A 377 18.21 4.11 11.76
CA PRO A 377 17.91 4.30 10.33
C PRO A 377 16.44 3.99 10.03
N GLN A 378 15.83 4.76 9.13
CA GLN A 378 14.44 4.56 8.69
C GLN A 378 14.38 3.58 7.49
N PRO A 379 13.24 2.91 7.23
CA PRO A 379 11.96 3.00 7.96
C PRO A 379 11.91 2.13 9.23
N ARG A 380 11.00 2.49 10.14
CA ARG A 380 10.64 1.75 11.36
C ARG A 380 9.16 1.40 11.41
N LEU A 381 8.83 0.41 12.25
CA LEU A 381 7.45 0.15 12.61
C LEU A 381 6.99 1.21 13.61
N ARG A 382 5.68 1.41 13.68
CA ARG A 382 5.06 2.32 14.63
C ARG A 382 4.03 1.54 15.43
N ALA A 383 3.89 1.91 16.69
CA ALA A 383 2.78 1.43 17.49
C ALA A 383 1.46 2.01 16.95
N ASP A 384 0.40 1.22 17.04
CA ASP A 384 -0.96 1.69 16.80
C ASP A 384 -1.46 2.60 17.93
N SER A 385 -2.72 3.05 17.84
CA SER A 385 -3.36 3.88 18.87
C SER A 385 -3.46 3.24 20.26
N SER A 386 -3.30 1.92 20.36
CA SER A 386 -3.30 1.17 21.62
C SER A 386 -1.89 0.95 22.19
N GLY A 387 -0.86 1.38 21.47
CA GLY A 387 0.55 1.17 21.84
C GLY A 387 1.13 -0.16 21.35
N ILE A 388 0.37 -0.93 20.56
CA ILE A 388 0.78 -2.25 20.07
C ILE A 388 1.58 -2.09 18.77
N THR A 389 2.76 -2.69 18.71
CA THR A 389 3.56 -2.72 17.48
C THR A 389 3.32 -4.01 16.74
N HIS A 390 2.65 -3.92 15.59
CA HIS A 390 2.44 -5.06 14.70
C HIS A 390 3.67 -5.28 13.82
N VAL A 391 4.23 -6.49 13.85
CA VAL A 391 5.42 -6.87 13.08
C VAL A 391 5.00 -7.73 11.89
N PRO A 392 4.90 -7.15 10.66
CA PRO A 392 4.41 -7.84 9.48
C PRO A 392 5.49 -8.70 8.81
N ALA A 393 6.04 -9.66 9.54
CA ALA A 393 7.17 -10.48 9.09
C ALA A 393 6.77 -11.74 8.31
N PHE A 394 5.47 -12.07 8.25
CA PHE A 394 4.94 -13.26 7.57
C PHE A 394 5.58 -14.57 8.05
N THR A 395 5.57 -14.76 9.38
CA THR A 395 6.17 -15.91 10.06
C THR A 395 5.50 -16.11 11.41
N ASP A 396 5.38 -17.36 11.83
CA ASP A 396 4.97 -17.77 13.17
C ASP A 396 6.16 -18.10 14.10
N LEU A 397 7.40 -17.98 13.60
CA LEU A 397 8.63 -18.34 14.30
C LEU A 397 8.70 -19.80 14.79
N LYS A 398 7.90 -20.68 14.18
CA LYS A 398 7.82 -22.12 14.49
C LYS A 398 8.60 -22.95 13.45
N LEU A 399 9.09 -24.12 13.85
CA LEU A 399 9.65 -25.12 12.94
C LEU A 399 8.54 -26.01 12.35
N HIS A 400 8.58 -26.26 11.04
CA HIS A 400 7.64 -27.11 10.33
C HIS A 400 8.34 -28.15 9.46
N ASP A 401 7.72 -29.33 9.31
CA ASP A 401 8.10 -30.28 8.26
C ASP A 401 7.55 -29.81 6.91
N ILE A 402 8.45 -29.45 6.01
CA ILE A 402 8.11 -29.00 4.64
C ILE A 402 8.51 -30.05 3.58
N THR A 403 8.75 -31.29 4.00
CA THR A 403 9.31 -32.36 3.16
C THR A 403 8.31 -33.52 2.97
N SER A 404 8.40 -34.23 1.85
CA SER A 404 7.54 -35.40 1.57
C SER A 404 7.98 -36.69 2.27
N GLY A 405 9.02 -36.60 3.12
CA GLY A 405 9.62 -37.71 3.86
C GLY A 405 11.10 -37.91 3.53
N PRO A 406 11.74 -39.00 3.99
CA PRO A 406 13.20 -39.16 3.96
C PRO A 406 13.87 -39.16 2.58
N GLY A 407 13.11 -39.39 1.51
CA GLY A 407 13.61 -39.37 0.12
C GLY A 407 13.51 -38.00 -0.56
N ASP A 408 12.92 -37.01 0.11
CA ASP A 408 12.79 -35.66 -0.41
C ASP A 408 14.17 -34.99 -0.50
N PRO A 409 14.52 -34.34 -1.62
CA PRO A 409 15.82 -33.67 -1.79
C PRO A 409 16.04 -32.51 -0.81
N ASN A 410 14.98 -32.05 -0.15
CA ASN A 410 15.02 -30.97 0.83
C ASN A 410 15.28 -31.46 2.27
N VAL A 411 15.33 -32.77 2.52
CA VAL A 411 15.71 -33.32 3.82
C VAL A 411 17.21 -33.16 4.03
N GLU A 412 17.59 -32.76 5.23
CA GLU A 412 18.99 -32.72 5.61
C GLU A 412 19.42 -34.07 6.16
N ALA A 413 20.58 -34.55 5.69
CA ALA A 413 21.14 -35.81 6.15
C ALA A 413 21.47 -35.83 7.65
N LEU A 414 21.65 -34.66 8.27
CA LEU A 414 22.07 -34.53 9.66
C LEU A 414 21.24 -33.46 10.39
N ASN A 415 20.98 -33.70 11.68
CA ASN A 415 20.23 -32.79 12.52
C ASN A 415 21.15 -31.89 13.37
N GLN A 416 21.36 -30.65 12.93
CA GLN A 416 22.20 -29.67 13.63
C GLN A 416 21.71 -29.33 15.05
N ASN A 417 20.43 -29.57 15.37
CA ASN A 417 19.90 -29.34 16.71
C ASN A 417 20.23 -30.48 17.69
N ALA A 418 20.80 -31.58 17.22
CA ALA A 418 21.28 -32.67 18.06
C ALA A 418 22.81 -32.60 18.26
N PRO A 419 23.36 -33.09 19.38
CA PRO A 419 24.80 -33.17 19.58
C PRO A 419 25.47 -33.99 18.48
N ALA A 420 26.56 -33.46 17.90
CA ALA A 420 27.33 -34.15 16.87
C ALA A 420 27.77 -35.55 17.34
N GLY A 421 27.68 -36.54 16.44
CA GLY A 421 27.98 -37.94 16.75
C GLY A 421 26.87 -38.72 17.48
N SER A 422 25.77 -38.07 17.88
CA SER A 422 24.64 -38.76 18.52
C SER A 422 23.74 -39.48 17.51
N PRO A 423 22.97 -40.51 17.91
CA PRO A 423 21.99 -41.14 17.03
C PRO A 423 20.96 -40.15 16.44
N ALA A 424 20.53 -39.15 17.23
CA ALA A 424 19.60 -38.12 16.78
C ALA A 424 20.23 -37.18 15.74
N PHE A 425 21.54 -36.96 15.80
CA PHE A 425 22.27 -36.19 14.81
C PHE A 425 22.29 -36.89 13.45
N PHE A 426 22.50 -38.21 13.43
CA PHE A 426 22.50 -39.01 12.21
C PHE A 426 21.10 -39.38 11.68
N ALA A 427 20.05 -39.06 12.43
CA ALA A 427 18.67 -39.33 12.01
C ALA A 427 18.14 -38.36 10.94
N GLY A 428 18.87 -37.28 10.64
CA GLY A 428 18.48 -36.26 9.67
C GLY A 428 17.49 -35.22 10.22
N ASN A 429 17.20 -34.20 9.40
CA ASN A 429 16.30 -33.11 9.75
C ASN A 429 15.36 -32.74 8.60
N SER A 430 14.07 -32.66 8.91
CA SER A 430 13.02 -32.17 8.02
C SER A 430 12.37 -30.88 8.52
N LEU A 431 12.73 -30.41 9.73
CA LEU A 431 12.09 -29.29 10.39
C LEU A 431 12.84 -27.99 10.11
N PHE A 432 12.14 -26.99 9.56
CA PHE A 432 12.73 -25.68 9.25
C PHE A 432 11.87 -24.55 9.78
N LEU A 433 12.53 -23.45 10.16
CA LEU A 433 11.87 -22.26 10.64
C LEU A 433 11.05 -21.62 9.52
N THR A 434 9.80 -21.28 9.79
CA THR A 434 8.97 -20.52 8.84
C THR A 434 9.70 -19.25 8.42
N ARG A 435 10.04 -19.16 7.13
CA ARG A 435 10.84 -18.06 6.61
C ARG A 435 10.07 -16.74 6.76
N LYS A 436 10.75 -15.74 7.30
CA LYS A 436 10.32 -14.33 7.29
C LYS A 436 10.17 -13.83 5.85
N LEU A 437 8.94 -13.69 5.35
CA LEU A 437 8.70 -13.27 3.95
C LEU A 437 8.78 -11.75 3.76
N TRP A 438 8.85 -10.95 4.82
CA TRP A 438 9.14 -9.54 4.67
C TRP A 438 10.52 -9.33 3.98
N GLY A 439 10.53 -8.52 2.93
CA GLY A 439 11.72 -8.39 2.08
C GLY A 439 12.05 -9.58 1.19
N LEU A 440 11.16 -10.57 1.02
CA LEU A 440 11.36 -11.77 0.19
C LEU A 440 11.91 -11.45 -1.21
N ALA A 441 11.30 -10.49 -1.91
CA ALA A 441 11.63 -10.20 -3.29
C ALA A 441 12.97 -9.45 -3.46
N SER A 442 13.58 -9.00 -2.37
CA SER A 442 14.97 -8.51 -2.36
C SER A 442 15.99 -9.62 -2.16
N LYS A 443 15.54 -10.87 -1.95
CA LYS A 443 16.35 -11.99 -1.47
C LYS A 443 16.24 -13.24 -2.37
N PRO A 444 16.42 -13.18 -3.71
CA PRO A 444 16.64 -14.40 -4.49
C PRO A 444 17.99 -15.02 -4.08
N ASN A 445 18.20 -16.33 -4.00
CA ASN A 445 17.33 -17.50 -4.23
C ASN A 445 16.53 -17.93 -2.98
N PHE A 446 15.63 -18.89 -3.13
CA PHE A 446 14.62 -19.25 -2.14
C PHE A 446 14.85 -20.59 -1.44
N PHE A 447 14.04 -20.83 -0.40
CA PHE A 447 14.09 -22.00 0.50
C PHE A 447 15.31 -22.01 1.42
N HIS A 448 15.46 -23.04 2.26
CA HIS A 448 16.50 -23.06 3.29
C HIS A 448 17.92 -23.19 2.71
N HIS A 449 18.07 -23.77 1.52
CA HIS A 449 19.35 -23.98 0.82
C HIS A 449 19.62 -22.95 -0.29
N GLY A 450 18.61 -22.16 -0.71
CA GLY A 450 18.81 -21.14 -1.76
C GLY A 450 19.03 -21.70 -3.17
N MET A 451 18.39 -22.83 -3.51
CA MET A 451 18.55 -23.47 -4.84
C MET A 451 17.34 -23.27 -5.77
N TYR A 452 16.24 -22.70 -5.28
CA TYR A 452 15.13 -22.31 -6.15
C TYR A 452 15.28 -20.85 -6.56
N THR A 453 15.22 -20.59 -7.86
CA THR A 453 15.49 -19.26 -8.44
C THR A 453 14.22 -18.44 -8.63
N THR A 454 13.06 -19.08 -8.51
CA THR A 454 11.76 -18.42 -8.60
C THR A 454 10.91 -18.70 -7.36
N ILE A 455 10.03 -17.74 -7.03
CA ILE A 455 9.05 -17.89 -5.96
C ILE A 455 8.12 -19.09 -6.26
N LYS A 456 7.76 -19.29 -7.53
CA LYS A 456 6.92 -20.42 -7.96
C LYS A 456 7.57 -21.78 -7.68
N GLU A 457 8.86 -21.96 -8.01
CA GLU A 457 9.60 -23.17 -7.67
C GLU A 457 9.60 -23.43 -6.17
N ALA A 458 9.84 -22.39 -5.36
CA ALA A 458 9.82 -22.50 -3.91
C ALA A 458 8.44 -22.90 -3.38
N ILE A 459 7.35 -22.30 -3.89
CA ILE A 459 5.99 -22.69 -3.51
C ILE A 459 5.73 -24.17 -3.87
N LEU A 460 6.12 -24.60 -5.07
CA LEU A 460 5.89 -25.97 -5.53
C LEU A 460 6.75 -27.03 -4.81
N ALA A 461 7.80 -26.61 -4.09
CA ALA A 461 8.65 -27.49 -3.29
C ALA A 461 8.09 -27.78 -1.89
N HIS A 462 7.05 -27.06 -1.45
CA HIS A 462 6.43 -27.25 -0.14
C HIS A 462 5.69 -28.60 -0.05
N ALA A 463 6.09 -29.45 0.89
CA ALA A 463 5.43 -30.72 1.19
C ALA A 463 5.13 -30.84 2.69
N GLY A 464 4.97 -32.06 3.21
CA GLY A 464 4.76 -32.29 4.65
C GLY A 464 3.52 -31.55 5.17
N GLU A 465 3.70 -30.73 6.21
CA GLU A 465 2.64 -29.91 6.82
C GLU A 465 2.05 -28.88 5.84
N SER A 466 2.82 -28.48 4.83
CA SER A 466 2.42 -27.47 3.83
C SER A 466 1.81 -28.05 2.54
N GLU A 467 1.64 -29.38 2.47
CA GLU A 467 1.15 -30.08 1.27
C GLU A 467 -0.23 -29.58 0.82
N ALA A 468 -1.16 -29.35 1.75
CA ALA A 468 -2.50 -28.87 1.43
C ALA A 468 -2.47 -27.47 0.80
N SER A 469 -1.68 -26.55 1.34
CA SER A 469 -1.52 -25.19 0.80
C SER A 469 -0.85 -25.20 -0.57
N ARG A 470 0.14 -26.09 -0.80
CA ARG A 470 0.74 -26.29 -2.12
C ARG A 470 -0.29 -26.78 -3.14
N GLN A 471 -1.08 -27.79 -2.79
CA GLN A 471 -2.12 -28.34 -3.67
C GLN A 471 -3.18 -27.28 -4.00
N ALA A 472 -3.58 -26.48 -3.01
CA ALA A 472 -4.49 -25.36 -3.21
C ALA A 472 -3.92 -24.30 -4.18
N TYR A 473 -2.63 -23.95 -4.05
CA TYR A 473 -1.95 -23.10 -5.02
C TYR A 473 -1.92 -23.71 -6.43
N GLN A 474 -1.67 -25.01 -6.56
CA GLN A 474 -1.69 -25.69 -7.86
C GLN A 474 -3.09 -25.71 -8.50
N ALA A 475 -4.15 -25.66 -7.69
CA ALA A 475 -5.53 -25.62 -8.14
C ALA A 475 -6.00 -24.22 -8.58
N LEU A 476 -5.30 -23.15 -8.19
CA LEU A 476 -5.55 -21.79 -8.67
C LEU A 476 -5.35 -21.68 -10.19
N SER A 477 -6.09 -20.78 -10.83
CA SER A 477 -5.89 -20.43 -12.24
C SER A 477 -4.50 -19.83 -12.47
N PRO A 478 -3.97 -19.84 -13.71
CA PRO A 478 -2.70 -19.20 -14.03
C PRO A 478 -2.66 -17.72 -13.62
N GLU A 479 -3.78 -17.02 -13.76
CA GLU A 479 -3.94 -15.62 -13.37
C GLU A 479 -3.87 -15.47 -11.84
N GLU A 480 -4.61 -16.25 -11.07
CA GLU A 480 -4.60 -16.24 -9.60
C GLU A 480 -3.23 -16.61 -9.03
N GLN A 481 -2.53 -17.58 -9.65
CA GLN A 481 -1.14 -17.88 -9.32
C GLN A 481 -0.24 -16.66 -9.55
N ALA A 482 -0.42 -15.94 -10.67
CA ALA A 482 0.36 -14.73 -10.96
C ALA A 482 0.05 -13.60 -9.96
N GLU A 483 -1.20 -13.42 -9.55
CA GLU A 483 -1.61 -12.46 -8.51
C GLU A 483 -0.89 -12.74 -7.18
N LEU A 484 -0.88 -14.00 -6.72
CA LEU A 484 -0.13 -14.39 -5.52
C LEU A 484 1.38 -14.07 -5.65
N ILE A 485 1.96 -14.31 -6.82
CA ILE A 485 3.36 -13.98 -7.09
C ILE A 485 3.59 -12.45 -7.08
N GLU A 486 2.67 -11.64 -7.61
CA GLU A 486 2.76 -10.18 -7.53
C GLU A 486 2.68 -9.68 -6.08
N PHE A 487 1.81 -10.26 -5.25
CA PHE A 487 1.79 -10.00 -3.82
C PHE A 487 3.16 -10.23 -3.16
N LEU A 488 3.74 -11.42 -3.37
CA LEU A 488 5.04 -11.78 -2.80
C LEU A 488 6.18 -10.92 -3.36
N LYS A 489 6.10 -10.48 -4.63
CA LYS A 489 7.03 -9.52 -5.24
C LYS A 489 6.98 -8.13 -4.63
N SER A 490 5.88 -7.77 -3.97
CA SER A 490 5.74 -6.48 -3.28
C SER A 490 6.58 -6.42 -2.00
N LEU A 491 6.86 -7.55 -1.35
CA LEU A 491 7.60 -7.63 -0.08
C LEU A 491 9.11 -7.42 -0.31
N ARG A 492 9.64 -6.23 0.00
CA ARG A 492 11.03 -5.82 -0.34
C ARG A 492 11.76 -5.13 0.80
N ASN A 493 13.08 -5.25 0.82
CA ASN A 493 13.92 -4.31 1.56
C ASN A 493 13.73 -2.93 0.93
N LEU A 494 13.51 -1.91 1.77
CA LEU A 494 13.33 -0.55 1.32
C LEU A 494 14.66 0.21 1.38
N PRO A 495 14.86 1.25 0.54
CA PRO A 495 16.01 2.12 0.66
C PRO A 495 16.13 2.69 2.08
N GLU A 496 17.35 2.80 2.59
CA GLU A 496 17.60 3.46 3.87
C GLU A 496 17.10 4.91 3.82
N GLY A 497 16.45 5.36 4.89
CA GLY A 497 15.85 6.69 4.96
C GLY A 497 14.44 6.78 4.36
N SER A 498 13.84 5.65 3.94
CA SER A 498 12.49 5.67 3.38
C SER A 498 11.47 6.26 4.36
N PRO A 499 10.56 7.14 3.90
CA PRO A 499 9.60 7.85 4.76
C PRO A 499 8.43 6.98 5.25
N SER A 500 8.25 5.78 4.69
CA SER A 500 7.14 4.86 4.97
C SER A 500 7.60 3.42 4.76
N THR A 501 6.90 2.46 5.40
CA THR A 501 7.05 1.01 5.16
C THR A 501 6.29 0.53 3.93
N VAL A 502 5.52 1.40 3.28
CA VAL A 502 4.86 1.14 2.00
C VAL A 502 5.18 2.28 1.05
N LEU A 503 5.84 1.94 -0.05
CA LEU A 503 6.26 2.87 -1.09
C LEU A 503 5.67 2.49 -2.44
N ASP A 504 5.70 3.44 -3.38
CA ASP A 504 5.55 3.15 -4.79
C ASP A 504 6.90 2.90 -5.50
N THR A 505 6.86 2.66 -6.81
CA THR A 505 8.08 2.46 -7.64
C THR A 505 8.97 3.69 -7.77
N SER A 506 8.51 4.86 -7.31
CA SER A 506 9.26 6.11 -7.25
C SER A 506 9.76 6.42 -5.82
N ASN A 507 9.67 5.45 -4.90
CA ASN A 507 10.02 5.56 -3.48
C ASN A 507 9.18 6.59 -2.70
N MET A 508 7.99 6.95 -3.21
CA MET A 508 7.05 7.83 -2.50
C MET A 508 6.13 7.02 -1.58
N PRO A 509 5.77 7.54 -0.39
CA PRO A 509 4.78 6.90 0.48
C PRO A 509 3.49 6.57 -0.27
N ARG A 510 2.92 5.41 0.03
CA ARG A 510 1.63 4.98 -0.52
C ARG A 510 0.75 4.42 0.59
N ALA A 511 -0.52 4.82 0.60
CA ALA A 511 -1.53 4.19 1.44
C ALA A 511 -1.84 2.79 0.90
N TRP A 512 -1.70 1.75 1.72
CA TRP A 512 -1.92 0.37 1.30
C TRP A 512 -2.36 -0.56 2.45
N PRO A 513 -3.41 -1.40 2.28
CA PRO A 513 -4.21 -1.57 1.07
C PRO A 513 -4.96 -0.27 0.71
N PRO A 514 -5.39 -0.06 -0.53
CA PRO A 514 -6.22 1.10 -0.86
C PRO A 514 -7.41 1.10 0.10
N HIS A 515 -7.84 2.28 0.56
CA HIS A 515 -9.03 2.37 1.42
C HIS A 515 -10.21 1.76 0.68
N GLN A 516 -10.71 0.64 1.21
CA GLN A 516 -11.88 -0.08 0.73
C GLN A 516 -12.95 -0.01 1.78
N VAL A 517 -14.13 0.49 1.43
CA VAL A 517 -15.31 0.37 2.28
C VAL A 517 -15.65 -1.11 2.42
N THR A 518 -15.58 -1.64 3.64
CA THR A 518 -15.87 -3.04 3.97
C THR A 518 -17.30 -3.27 4.40
N SER A 519 -17.93 -2.28 5.04
CA SER A 519 -19.37 -2.30 5.31
C SER A 519 -19.90 -0.90 5.52
N VAL A 520 -21.20 -0.73 5.36
CA VAL A 520 -21.92 0.48 5.76
C VAL A 520 -23.10 0.02 6.63
N SER A 521 -23.11 0.42 7.89
CA SER A 521 -24.19 0.19 8.86
C SER A 521 -24.81 1.51 9.32
N SER A 522 -25.91 1.45 10.08
CA SER A 522 -26.48 2.61 10.75
C SER A 522 -26.72 2.31 12.23
N SER A 523 -26.31 3.22 13.10
CA SER A 523 -26.44 3.10 14.56
C SER A 523 -26.55 4.49 15.19
N GLY A 524 -27.48 4.70 16.11
CA GLY A 524 -27.56 5.94 16.90
C GLY A 524 -27.84 7.24 16.12
N GLY A 525 -28.22 7.18 14.84
CA GLY A 525 -28.38 8.37 13.98
C GLY A 525 -27.20 8.64 13.05
N ASN A 526 -26.14 7.83 13.13
CA ASN A 526 -24.97 7.90 12.27
C ASN A 526 -24.98 6.76 11.25
N LEU A 527 -24.47 7.03 10.04
CA LEU A 527 -23.96 6.00 9.16
C LEU A 527 -22.58 5.59 9.70
N GLU A 528 -22.40 4.30 9.94
CA GLU A 528 -21.12 3.71 10.29
C GLU A 528 -20.53 3.14 9.02
N VAL A 529 -19.54 3.82 8.43
CA VAL A 529 -18.77 3.22 7.33
C VAL A 529 -17.62 2.48 7.98
N ALA A 530 -17.57 1.16 7.79
CA ALA A 530 -16.37 0.40 8.01
C ALA A 530 -15.55 0.44 6.72
N TRP A 531 -14.26 0.74 6.85
CA TRP A 531 -13.33 0.59 5.76
C TRP A 531 -12.05 -0.11 6.23
N GLN A 532 -11.39 -0.77 5.30
CA GLN A 532 -10.12 -1.46 5.45
C GLN A 532 -9.12 -0.87 4.45
N GLY A 533 -7.93 -0.54 4.90
CA GLY A 533 -6.89 0.08 4.06
C GLY A 533 -6.24 1.31 4.69
N GLY A 534 -5.15 1.75 4.09
CA GLY A 534 -4.18 2.67 4.68
C GLY A 534 -3.07 1.96 5.44
N THR A 535 -2.19 2.72 6.09
CA THR A 535 -1.04 2.19 6.86
C THR A 535 -1.41 1.37 8.11
N GLU A 536 -2.70 1.23 8.40
CA GLU A 536 -3.24 0.41 9.49
C GLU A 536 -4.19 -0.65 8.91
N ILE A 537 -4.03 -1.90 9.35
CA ILE A 537 -4.77 -3.07 8.84
C ILE A 537 -6.13 -3.24 9.55
N SER A 538 -6.47 -2.37 10.51
CA SER A 538 -7.69 -2.50 11.32
C SER A 538 -8.89 -1.83 10.65
N PRO A 539 -10.08 -2.47 10.69
CA PRO A 539 -11.33 -1.82 10.29
C PRO A 539 -11.52 -0.55 11.12
N ARG A 540 -11.62 0.61 10.47
CA ARG A 540 -11.99 1.86 11.13
C ARG A 540 -13.47 2.08 10.94
N THR A 541 -14.13 2.55 12.00
CA THR A 541 -15.52 2.99 11.97
C THR A 541 -15.52 4.50 12.15
N ALA A 542 -16.17 5.23 11.25
CA ALA A 542 -16.52 6.63 11.49
C ALA A 542 -18.03 6.79 11.44
N ASP A 543 -18.50 7.67 12.32
CA ASP A 543 -19.87 8.15 12.37
C ASP A 543 -20.04 9.27 11.33
N TYR A 544 -21.06 9.14 10.50
CA TYR A 544 -21.45 10.17 9.54
C TYR A 544 -22.91 10.57 9.71
N GLU A 545 -23.20 11.86 9.55
CA GLU A 545 -24.56 12.40 9.50
C GLU A 545 -24.99 12.62 8.04
N LEU A 546 -26.24 12.26 7.73
CA LEU A 546 -26.90 12.63 6.49
C LEU A 546 -27.55 14.02 6.67
N GLU A 547 -27.16 14.97 5.84
CA GLU A 547 -27.77 16.29 5.79
C GLU A 547 -28.69 16.41 4.57
N LEU A 548 -29.87 16.98 4.77
CA LEU A 548 -30.90 17.21 3.75
C LEU A 548 -31.13 18.70 3.50
N SER A 549 -31.42 19.04 2.24
CA SER A 549 -31.80 20.40 1.85
C SER A 549 -32.76 20.41 0.65
N THR A 550 -33.58 21.45 0.54
CA THR A 550 -34.38 21.77 -0.66
C THR A 550 -33.95 23.08 -1.34
N ASP A 551 -33.00 23.83 -0.76
CA ASP A 551 -32.58 25.15 -1.24
C ASP A 551 -31.06 25.34 -1.28
N LEU A 552 -30.26 24.33 -0.91
CA LEU A 552 -28.79 24.29 -0.85
C LEU A 552 -28.10 25.31 0.06
N VAL A 553 -28.81 26.37 0.45
CA VAL A 553 -28.35 27.42 1.38
C VAL A 553 -28.55 27.00 2.84
N SER A 554 -29.56 26.18 3.12
CA SER A 554 -29.85 25.65 4.45
C SER A 554 -29.84 24.13 4.47
N TRP A 555 -29.17 23.53 5.46
CA TRP A 555 -29.04 22.09 5.62
C TRP A 555 -29.63 21.67 6.97
N THR A 556 -30.43 20.62 6.96
CA THR A 556 -31.03 20.04 8.15
C THR A 556 -30.49 18.62 8.35
N SER A 557 -30.02 18.29 9.56
CA SER A 557 -29.63 16.92 9.88
C SER A 557 -30.87 16.03 9.85
N ALA A 558 -30.84 15.00 9.02
CA ALA A 558 -32.02 14.22 8.67
C ALA A 558 -32.44 13.17 9.71
N GLY A 559 -31.60 12.89 10.72
CA GLY A 559 -31.72 11.64 11.46
C GLY A 559 -31.45 10.42 10.54
N PRO A 560 -31.63 9.18 11.02
CA PRO A 560 -31.03 8.00 10.40
C PRO A 560 -31.55 7.74 8.98
N ALA A 561 -30.61 7.34 8.11
CA ALA A 561 -30.87 6.58 6.90
C ALA A 561 -31.46 5.21 7.27
N THR A 562 -32.77 5.05 7.34
CA THR A 562 -33.37 3.71 7.49
C THR A 562 -32.93 2.85 6.30
N THR A 563 -32.67 1.56 6.54
CA THR A 563 -32.34 0.56 5.48
C THR A 563 -33.38 0.46 4.36
N ASP A 564 -34.50 1.15 4.52
CA ASP A 564 -35.47 1.44 3.47
C ASP A 564 -35.24 2.87 2.94
N THR A 565 -34.50 3.00 1.84
CA THR A 565 -34.27 4.28 1.15
C THR A 565 -35.56 4.87 0.57
N SER A 566 -36.67 4.11 0.52
CA SER A 566 -37.96 4.62 0.05
C SER A 566 -38.68 5.51 1.07
N ALA A 567 -38.32 5.44 2.36
CA ALA A 567 -38.98 6.17 3.45
C ALA A 567 -38.40 7.57 3.72
N LEU A 568 -37.18 7.85 3.25
CA LEU A 568 -36.48 9.14 3.43
C LEU A 568 -36.50 10.05 2.21
N LEU A 569 -36.98 9.54 1.09
CA LEU A 569 -37.28 10.35 -0.07
C LEU A 569 -38.73 10.81 0.10
N PRO A 570 -39.01 12.04 0.54
CA PRO A 570 -40.28 12.63 0.19
C PRO A 570 -40.25 12.87 -1.32
N MET A 571 -40.42 11.81 -2.13
CA MET A 571 -40.63 11.87 -3.60
C MET A 571 -41.87 12.72 -3.97
N ASN A 572 -42.58 13.22 -2.96
CA ASN A 572 -43.63 14.23 -3.05
C ASN A 572 -43.10 15.66 -3.22
N LEU A 573 -41.79 15.90 -3.05
CA LEU A 573 -41.15 17.20 -3.32
C LEU A 573 -40.62 17.26 -4.75
N ASP A 574 -40.64 18.44 -5.33
CA ASP A 574 -40.10 18.69 -6.68
C ASP A 574 -38.56 18.64 -6.71
N ARG A 575 -37.89 18.76 -5.57
CA ARG A 575 -36.43 18.63 -5.46
C ARG A 575 -35.99 18.28 -4.04
N ALA A 576 -34.86 17.60 -3.92
CA ALA A 576 -34.17 17.36 -2.66
C ALA A 576 -32.68 17.07 -2.89
N PHE A 577 -31.85 17.52 -1.94
CA PHE A 577 -30.40 17.38 -1.96
C PHE A 577 -29.89 16.74 -0.68
N TYR A 578 -28.79 16.01 -0.81
CA TYR A 578 -28.21 15.14 0.20
C TYR A 578 -26.71 15.34 0.20
N ARG A 579 -26.11 15.41 1.38
CA ARG A 579 -24.66 15.27 1.54
C ARG A 579 -24.35 14.56 2.85
N VAL A 580 -23.16 14.00 2.92
CA VAL A 580 -22.69 13.25 4.08
C VAL A 580 -21.62 14.07 4.78
N ARG A 581 -21.71 14.22 6.10
CA ARG A 581 -20.70 14.88 6.94
C ARG A 581 -20.19 13.91 7.99
N LEU A 582 -18.92 13.98 8.37
CA LEU A 582 -18.41 13.29 9.56
C LEU A 582 -18.99 13.92 10.83
N SER A 583 -19.47 13.10 11.76
CA SER A 583 -20.08 13.58 13.01
C SER A 583 -19.09 14.31 13.94
N ASP A 584 -17.77 14.19 13.70
CA ASP A 584 -16.72 14.92 14.44
C ASP A 584 -16.33 16.29 13.84
N ASP A 585 -16.99 16.69 12.74
CA ASP A 585 -16.84 17.97 12.00
C ASP A 585 -15.39 18.28 11.55
N SER A 586 -14.51 17.28 11.51
CA SER A 586 -13.09 17.49 11.21
C SER A 586 -12.79 17.67 9.72
N GLN A 587 -13.73 17.32 8.84
CA GLN A 587 -13.62 17.41 7.38
C GLN A 587 -14.87 18.05 6.77
N PRO A 588 -14.74 18.73 5.62
CA PRO A 588 -15.90 19.24 4.90
C PRO A 588 -16.84 18.10 4.47
N PRO A 589 -18.16 18.33 4.41
CA PRO A 589 -19.12 17.37 3.87
C PRO A 589 -18.78 16.95 2.44
N THR A 590 -19.28 15.79 2.02
CA THR A 590 -19.22 15.36 0.61
C THR A 590 -19.87 16.39 -0.31
N ASP A 591 -19.51 16.34 -1.59
CA ASP A 591 -20.25 17.08 -2.60
C ASP A 591 -21.73 16.67 -2.56
N PRO A 592 -22.68 17.62 -2.64
CA PRO A 592 -24.09 17.28 -2.64
C PRO A 592 -24.53 16.53 -3.89
N ILE A 593 -25.40 15.55 -3.69
CA ILE A 593 -26.16 14.88 -4.74
C ILE A 593 -27.65 15.14 -4.51
N GLY A 594 -28.51 14.86 -5.49
CA GLY A 594 -29.93 15.04 -5.31
C GLY A 594 -30.76 14.70 -6.52
N TYR A 595 -32.00 15.17 -6.51
CA TYR A 595 -32.87 15.10 -7.66
C TYR A 595 -33.67 16.39 -7.86
N VAL A 596 -34.05 16.63 -9.11
CA VAL A 596 -35.04 17.64 -9.50
C VAL A 596 -36.08 16.97 -10.40
N LYS A 597 -37.35 17.21 -10.11
CA LYS A 597 -38.51 16.66 -10.79
C LYS A 597 -39.26 17.77 -11.52
N THR A 598 -39.53 17.53 -12.80
CA THR A 598 -40.36 18.38 -13.64
C THR A 598 -41.59 17.60 -14.07
N THR A 599 -42.78 18.18 -13.93
CA THR A 599 -44.03 17.54 -14.38
C THR A 599 -44.23 17.73 -15.87
N ILE A 600 -44.64 16.66 -16.55
CA ILE A 600 -45.05 16.65 -17.96
C ILE A 600 -46.56 16.38 -18.01
N PRO A 601 -47.36 17.28 -18.61
CA PRO A 601 -48.81 17.18 -18.59
C PRO A 601 -49.29 15.98 -19.40
N ALA A 602 -50.49 15.48 -19.06
CA ALA A 602 -51.15 14.42 -19.83
C ALA A 602 -51.35 14.86 -21.29
N SER A 603 -51.03 13.96 -22.23
CA SER A 603 -51.19 14.17 -23.67
C SER A 603 -50.58 15.51 -24.15
N GLY A 604 -49.41 15.84 -23.62
CA GLY A 604 -48.75 17.12 -23.85
C GLY A 604 -47.23 17.04 -23.80
N GLU A 605 -46.60 18.20 -23.69
CA GLU A 605 -45.14 18.31 -23.65
C GLU A 605 -44.65 19.26 -22.56
N ALA A 606 -43.39 19.12 -22.18
CA ALA A 606 -42.67 20.05 -21.31
C ALA A 606 -41.31 20.39 -21.90
N VAL A 607 -40.87 21.64 -21.74
CA VAL A 607 -39.50 22.07 -22.04
C VAL A 607 -38.69 21.88 -20.76
N VAL A 608 -37.73 20.94 -20.81
CA VAL A 608 -36.98 20.51 -19.63
C VAL A 608 -35.48 20.70 -19.86
N ALA A 609 -34.75 20.81 -18.76
CA ALA A 609 -33.30 20.84 -18.77
C ALA A 609 -32.75 20.16 -17.50
N PRO A 610 -31.81 19.21 -17.59
CA PRO A 610 -31.21 18.59 -16.43
C PRO A 610 -30.26 19.58 -15.75
N CYS A 611 -30.66 20.08 -14.58
CA CYS A 611 -29.87 21.02 -13.77
C CYS A 611 -28.91 20.32 -12.78
N LEU A 612 -28.84 18.99 -12.84
CA LEU A 612 -27.84 18.18 -12.13
C LEU A 612 -26.87 17.56 -13.12
N GLN A 613 -25.68 17.22 -12.65
CA GLN A 613 -24.62 16.61 -13.44
C GLN A 613 -24.48 15.12 -13.11
N PRO A 614 -24.07 14.28 -14.07
CA PRO A 614 -23.60 12.94 -13.75
C PRO A 614 -22.38 12.97 -12.81
N GLU A 615 -22.13 11.85 -12.14
CA GLU A 615 -20.94 11.69 -11.32
C GLU A 615 -19.65 11.86 -12.13
N MET A 616 -18.65 12.51 -11.51
CA MET A 616 -17.34 12.64 -12.14
C MET A 616 -16.64 11.28 -12.10
N VAL A 617 -16.08 10.84 -13.23
CA VAL A 617 -15.33 9.57 -13.28
C VAL A 617 -13.85 9.74 -13.01
N TYR A 618 -13.34 10.99 -13.07
CA TYR A 618 -11.96 11.34 -12.77
C TYR A 618 -11.81 12.84 -12.52
N GLN A 619 -10.90 13.26 -11.64
CA GLN A 619 -10.50 14.65 -11.44
C GLN A 619 -9.03 14.74 -11.02
N ASP A 620 -8.28 15.67 -11.59
CA ASP A 620 -6.85 15.85 -11.31
C ASP A 620 -6.37 17.26 -11.67
N LYS A 621 -5.15 17.61 -11.26
CA LYS A 621 -4.44 18.81 -11.70
C LYS A 621 -4.03 18.70 -13.16
N ILE A 622 -4.10 19.82 -13.88
CA ILE A 622 -3.68 19.91 -15.28
C ILE A 622 -2.16 20.04 -15.31
N LEU A 623 -1.45 19.01 -15.79
CA LEU A 623 0.01 19.05 -15.95
C LEU A 623 0.44 20.03 -17.02
N SER A 624 -0.16 19.92 -18.21
CA SER A 624 0.09 20.82 -19.32
C SER A 624 -1.09 20.84 -20.29
N ILE A 625 -1.21 21.93 -21.04
CA ILE A 625 -2.14 22.07 -22.15
C ILE A 625 -1.37 22.48 -23.41
N SER A 626 -1.63 21.79 -24.53
CA SER A 626 -1.02 22.09 -25.82
C SER A 626 -2.04 21.87 -26.93
N GLY A 627 -2.56 22.98 -27.48
CA GLY A 627 -3.69 22.91 -28.41
C GLY A 627 -4.92 22.27 -27.76
N SER A 628 -5.46 21.22 -28.38
CA SER A 628 -6.57 20.41 -27.84
C SER A 628 -6.12 19.32 -26.86
N SER A 629 -4.82 19.13 -26.65
CA SER A 629 -4.31 18.10 -25.74
C SER A 629 -4.19 18.63 -24.32
N VAL A 630 -4.84 17.97 -23.37
CA VAL A 630 -4.73 18.22 -21.94
C VAL A 630 -4.09 17.01 -21.27
N THR A 631 -2.93 17.18 -20.64
CA THR A 631 -2.28 16.14 -19.85
C THR A 631 -2.58 16.37 -18.39
N VAL A 632 -3.04 15.35 -17.66
CA VAL A 632 -3.30 15.44 -16.21
C VAL A 632 -2.00 15.23 -15.43
N ALA A 633 -1.95 15.27 -14.10
CA ALA A 633 -0.70 15.22 -13.33
C ALA A 633 -0.31 13.82 -12.82
N MET A 634 -1.30 12.98 -12.52
CA MET A 634 -1.12 11.73 -11.76
C MET A 634 -0.76 10.48 -12.57
N ALA A 635 -0.56 10.58 -13.88
CA ALA A 635 -0.32 9.47 -14.80
C ALA A 635 -1.24 8.25 -14.58
N PRO A 636 -2.57 8.39 -14.76
CA PRO A 636 -3.55 7.41 -14.30
C PRO A 636 -3.53 6.08 -15.08
N GLY A 637 -2.87 6.01 -16.24
CA GLY A 637 -2.72 4.76 -16.98
C GLY A 637 -3.99 4.33 -17.72
N TRP A 638 -4.79 5.28 -18.21
CA TRP A 638 -6.03 4.99 -18.93
C TRP A 638 -5.82 4.08 -20.15
N SER A 639 -6.85 3.31 -20.49
CA SER A 639 -6.80 2.61 -21.78
C SER A 639 -6.94 3.61 -22.93
N PRO A 640 -6.25 3.42 -24.07
CA PRO A 640 -6.43 4.27 -25.22
C PRO A 640 -7.91 4.38 -25.60
N ASN A 641 -8.39 5.61 -25.75
CA ASN A 641 -9.80 5.94 -26.04
C ASN A 641 -10.84 5.42 -25.02
N GLN A 642 -10.43 5.16 -23.78
CA GLN A 642 -11.33 4.84 -22.66
C GLN A 642 -12.57 5.74 -22.55
N PHE A 643 -12.44 7.03 -22.91
CA PHE A 643 -13.49 8.03 -22.76
C PHE A 643 -14.14 8.45 -24.07
N VAL A 644 -13.95 7.66 -25.14
CA VAL A 644 -14.60 7.88 -26.43
C VAL A 644 -15.76 6.90 -26.55
N HIS A 645 -16.90 7.36 -27.06
CA HIS A 645 -18.05 6.47 -27.25
C HIS A 645 -17.69 5.29 -28.17
N GLN A 646 -18.00 4.08 -27.70
CA GLN A 646 -17.91 2.85 -28.46
C GLN A 646 -19.06 1.92 -28.06
N SER A 647 -19.99 1.70 -28.98
CA SER A 647 -21.14 0.83 -28.75
C SER A 647 -20.71 -0.55 -28.24
N GLY A 648 -21.30 -1.01 -27.13
CA GLY A 648 -21.05 -2.31 -26.50
C GLY A 648 -19.91 -2.35 -25.47
N SER A 649 -18.94 -1.44 -25.50
CA SER A 649 -17.82 -1.38 -24.54
C SER A 649 -17.78 -0.09 -23.73
N GLN A 650 -18.13 1.04 -24.34
CA GLN A 650 -18.16 2.39 -23.75
C GLN A 650 -19.43 3.12 -24.26
N PRO A 651 -20.61 2.80 -23.69
CA PRO A 651 -21.89 3.31 -24.20
C PRO A 651 -22.15 4.78 -23.85
N VAL A 652 -21.16 5.51 -23.32
CA VAL A 652 -21.35 6.90 -22.90
C VAL A 652 -20.27 7.77 -23.52
N THR A 653 -20.66 8.97 -23.93
CA THR A 653 -19.73 10.01 -24.38
C THR A 653 -19.26 10.81 -23.17
N TYR A 654 -18.00 11.24 -23.12
CA TYR A 654 -17.46 12.01 -21.99
C TYR A 654 -17.00 13.41 -22.41
N ALA A 655 -17.12 14.35 -21.48
CA ALA A 655 -16.53 15.67 -21.58
C ALA A 655 -15.41 15.84 -20.56
N ALA A 656 -14.46 16.71 -20.89
CA ALA A 656 -13.51 17.24 -19.92
C ALA A 656 -13.94 18.65 -19.53
N VAL A 657 -13.96 18.95 -18.24
CA VAL A 657 -14.36 20.26 -17.69
C VAL A 657 -13.29 20.83 -16.78
N VAL A 658 -12.96 22.10 -16.97
CA VAL A 658 -12.07 22.83 -16.07
C VAL A 658 -12.85 23.15 -14.78
N VAL A 659 -12.33 22.72 -13.65
CA VAL A 659 -13.03 22.75 -12.35
C VAL A 659 -12.66 23.96 -11.51
N THR A 660 -11.44 24.48 -11.66
CA THR A 660 -10.92 25.59 -10.87
C THR A 660 -10.27 26.66 -11.75
N GLY A 661 -10.03 27.84 -11.16
CA GLY A 661 -9.37 28.96 -11.84
C GLY A 661 -10.34 29.85 -12.63
N GLU A 662 -9.78 30.84 -13.33
CA GLU A 662 -10.57 31.81 -14.12
C GLU A 662 -11.33 31.14 -15.28
N SER A 663 -10.85 29.97 -15.71
CA SER A 663 -11.43 29.17 -16.79
C SER A 663 -12.40 28.09 -16.31
N ALA A 664 -12.76 28.08 -15.02
CA ALA A 664 -13.70 27.10 -14.47
C ALA A 664 -15.06 27.16 -15.18
N GLY A 665 -15.61 25.98 -15.49
CA GLY A 665 -16.83 25.80 -16.28
C GLY A 665 -16.58 25.48 -17.75
N ILE A 666 -15.43 25.87 -18.32
CA ILE A 666 -15.08 25.54 -19.71
C ILE A 666 -15.07 24.03 -19.89
N MET A 667 -15.81 23.56 -20.89
CA MET A 667 -16.02 22.14 -21.15
C MET A 667 -15.85 21.83 -22.62
N GLY A 668 -15.29 20.65 -22.92
CA GLY A 668 -15.19 20.15 -24.29
C GLY A 668 -15.37 18.63 -24.37
N LEU A 669 -15.81 18.16 -25.54
CA LEU A 669 -15.96 16.74 -25.83
C LEU A 669 -14.59 16.05 -25.86
N ILE A 670 -14.46 14.90 -25.19
CA ILE A 670 -13.26 14.08 -25.31
C ILE A 670 -13.36 13.26 -26.61
N SER A 671 -12.44 13.52 -27.53
CA SER A 671 -12.38 12.88 -28.85
C SER A 671 -11.36 11.76 -28.95
N ALA A 672 -10.38 11.74 -28.05
CA ALA A 672 -9.40 10.68 -27.87
C ALA A 672 -8.77 10.79 -26.49
N ASN A 673 -8.18 9.70 -25.99
CA ASN A 673 -7.28 9.77 -24.84
C ASN A 673 -6.15 8.74 -24.97
N THR A 674 -4.99 9.07 -24.41
CA THR A 674 -3.91 8.11 -24.13
C THR A 674 -4.07 7.60 -22.70
N ASP A 675 -3.02 6.97 -22.18
CA ASP A 675 -2.85 6.62 -20.77
C ASP A 675 -2.84 7.81 -19.80
N HIS A 676 -2.60 9.02 -20.27
CA HIS A 676 -2.44 10.19 -19.41
C HIS A 676 -2.86 11.55 -20.00
N SER A 677 -3.27 11.57 -21.26
CA SER A 677 -3.68 12.81 -21.95
C SER A 677 -5.05 12.65 -22.60
N LEU A 678 -5.81 13.74 -22.62
CA LEU A 678 -7.11 13.86 -23.28
C LEU A 678 -6.97 14.76 -24.51
N THR A 679 -7.53 14.36 -25.64
CA THR A 679 -7.77 15.26 -26.77
C THR A 679 -9.18 15.81 -26.67
N VAL A 680 -9.29 17.08 -26.28
CA VAL A 680 -10.54 17.76 -25.94
C VAL A 680 -10.92 18.75 -27.02
N LEU A 681 -12.17 18.67 -27.50
CA LEU A 681 -12.75 19.58 -28.46
C LEU A 681 -13.44 20.73 -27.72
N PHE A 682 -12.65 21.71 -27.26
CA PHE A 682 -13.14 22.96 -26.70
C PHE A 682 -13.77 23.85 -27.78
N HIS A 683 -14.62 24.79 -27.38
CA HIS A 683 -15.17 25.75 -28.33
C HIS A 683 -14.06 26.74 -28.78
N PRO A 684 -13.99 27.15 -30.07
CA PRO A 684 -12.92 28.03 -30.56
C PRO A 684 -12.81 29.40 -29.87
N ASN A 685 -13.90 29.84 -29.23
CA ASN A 685 -13.96 31.10 -28.48
C ASN A 685 -13.69 30.92 -26.97
N ASP A 686 -13.38 29.71 -26.50
CA ASP A 686 -12.97 29.47 -25.13
C ASP A 686 -11.54 29.97 -24.91
N ASN A 687 -11.33 30.75 -23.85
CA ASN A 687 -10.01 31.22 -23.49
C ASN A 687 -9.28 30.20 -22.60
N LEU A 688 -8.49 29.32 -23.20
CA LEU A 688 -7.70 28.32 -22.47
C LEU A 688 -6.38 28.87 -21.90
N SER A 689 -6.00 30.11 -22.24
CA SER A 689 -4.72 30.69 -21.80
C SER A 689 -4.69 31.07 -20.32
N GLY A 690 -5.86 31.21 -19.70
CA GLY A 690 -6.01 31.47 -18.26
C GLY A 690 -5.85 30.25 -17.37
N ILE A 691 -5.63 29.06 -17.93
CA ILE A 691 -5.50 27.82 -17.18
C ILE A 691 -4.09 27.70 -16.59
N ALA A 692 -3.98 27.68 -15.27
CA ALA A 692 -2.74 27.42 -14.57
C ALA A 692 -2.37 25.93 -14.66
N THR A 693 -1.21 25.60 -15.23
CA THR A 693 -0.75 24.19 -15.34
C THR A 693 0.38 23.89 -14.37
N VAL A 694 0.57 22.62 -13.98
CA VAL A 694 1.68 22.19 -13.12
C VAL A 694 3.02 22.53 -13.76
N ALA A 695 3.15 22.36 -15.08
CA ALA A 695 4.39 22.64 -15.81
C ALA A 695 4.82 24.12 -15.72
N THR A 696 3.87 25.05 -15.56
CA THR A 696 4.14 26.49 -15.54
C THR A 696 3.99 27.14 -14.16
N HIS A 697 3.13 26.61 -13.29
CA HIS A 697 2.74 27.23 -12.02
C HIS A 697 3.01 26.36 -10.79
N GLY A 698 3.45 25.11 -10.98
CA GLY A 698 3.66 24.13 -9.91
C GLY A 698 2.36 23.49 -9.40
N LEU A 699 2.50 22.38 -8.67
CA LEU A 699 1.37 21.52 -8.32
C LEU A 699 0.29 22.19 -7.44
N ALA A 700 0.71 23.05 -6.51
CA ALA A 700 -0.18 23.71 -5.57
C ALA A 700 -1.12 24.72 -6.24
N SER A 701 -0.63 25.41 -7.27
CA SER A 701 -1.34 26.52 -7.94
C SER A 701 -1.94 26.13 -9.29
N ALA A 702 -1.78 24.88 -9.72
CA ALA A 702 -2.36 24.40 -10.97
C ALA A 702 -3.88 24.22 -10.86
N ASP A 703 -4.57 24.47 -11.96
CA ASP A 703 -6.00 24.23 -12.09
C ASP A 703 -6.32 22.76 -12.24
N GLN A 704 -7.57 22.41 -11.95
CA GLN A 704 -8.07 21.05 -12.05
C GLN A 704 -8.94 20.86 -13.29
N ILE A 705 -8.89 19.66 -13.83
CA ILE A 705 -9.80 19.17 -14.86
C ILE A 705 -10.49 17.91 -14.36
N ALA A 706 -11.77 17.76 -14.69
CA ALA A 706 -12.56 16.57 -14.41
C ALA A 706 -13.10 15.96 -15.71
N ILE A 707 -13.34 14.65 -15.67
CA ILE A 707 -14.00 13.89 -16.72
C ILE A 707 -15.43 13.58 -16.25
N ILE A 708 -16.42 14.02 -17.04
CA ILE A 708 -17.84 13.88 -16.71
C ILE A 708 -18.56 13.25 -17.91
N PRO A 709 -19.38 12.21 -17.72
CA PRO A 709 -20.20 11.67 -18.79
C PRO A 709 -21.30 12.66 -19.21
N TYR A 710 -21.68 12.64 -20.48
CA TYR A 710 -22.91 13.29 -20.93
C TYR A 710 -24.12 12.55 -20.39
N TRP A 711 -25.22 13.27 -20.17
CA TRP A 711 -26.51 12.62 -20.01
C TRP A 711 -26.87 11.84 -21.29
N THR A 712 -27.60 10.74 -21.14
CA THR A 712 -28.19 9.97 -22.24
C THR A 712 -29.63 9.64 -21.86
N PRO A 713 -30.53 9.29 -22.79
CA PRO A 713 -31.86 8.82 -22.44
C PRO A 713 -31.84 7.70 -21.38
N ASP A 714 -30.93 6.73 -21.50
CA ASP A 714 -30.81 5.62 -20.56
C ASP A 714 -30.38 6.06 -19.17
N THR A 715 -29.44 7.02 -19.07
CA THR A 715 -28.89 7.48 -17.79
C THR A 715 -29.73 8.58 -17.14
N LEU A 716 -30.46 9.37 -17.93
CA LEU A 716 -31.23 10.51 -17.45
C LEU A 716 -32.67 10.13 -17.07
N VAL A 717 -33.32 9.27 -17.85
CA VAL A 717 -34.72 8.87 -17.62
C VAL A 717 -34.96 7.37 -17.65
N GLY A 718 -34.07 6.59 -18.26
CA GLY A 718 -34.23 5.14 -18.42
C GLY A 718 -35.56 4.81 -19.09
N THR A 719 -36.30 3.86 -18.52
CA THR A 719 -37.65 3.45 -18.97
C THR A 719 -38.77 4.03 -18.10
N ASN A 720 -38.49 5.05 -17.30
CA ASN A 720 -39.45 5.62 -16.33
C ASN A 720 -40.55 6.48 -16.97
N LEU A 721 -40.48 6.73 -18.27
CA LEU A 721 -41.52 7.43 -19.02
C LEU A 721 -42.49 6.42 -19.67
N PRO A 722 -43.75 6.80 -19.93
CA PRO A 722 -44.70 5.97 -20.66
C PRO A 722 -44.18 5.57 -22.04
N GLN A 723 -44.53 4.36 -22.46
CA GLN A 723 -44.32 3.87 -23.83
C GLN A 723 -44.83 4.89 -24.86
N GLY A 724 -44.02 5.17 -25.89
CA GLY A 724 -44.28 6.18 -26.92
C GLY A 724 -43.86 7.61 -26.53
N SER A 725 -43.26 7.80 -25.35
CA SER A 725 -42.66 9.10 -24.99
C SER A 725 -41.55 9.49 -25.96
N GLN A 726 -41.46 10.78 -26.25
CA GLN A 726 -40.44 11.33 -27.17
C GLN A 726 -39.56 12.36 -26.48
N ILE A 727 -38.27 12.36 -26.81
CA ILE A 727 -37.30 13.42 -26.49
C ILE A 727 -36.90 14.11 -27.79
N LEU A 728 -37.08 15.42 -27.86
CA LEU A 728 -36.76 16.24 -29.04
C LEU A 728 -35.55 17.12 -28.75
N LEU A 729 -34.46 16.87 -29.47
CA LEU A 729 -33.20 17.61 -29.35
C LEU A 729 -33.05 18.62 -30.50
N PHE A 730 -32.42 19.77 -30.24
CA PHE A 730 -32.40 20.93 -31.14
C PHE A 730 -30.98 21.36 -31.54
N ARG A 731 -30.06 20.41 -31.76
CA ARG A 731 -28.64 20.66 -32.10
C ARG A 731 -28.40 21.04 -33.56
N SER A 732 -29.22 21.92 -34.10
CA SER A 732 -29.10 22.38 -35.48
C SER A 732 -27.89 23.32 -35.64
N THR A 733 -27.10 23.10 -36.69
CA THR A 733 -26.07 24.06 -37.15
C THR A 733 -26.64 25.08 -38.15
N ASN A 734 -27.95 25.05 -38.41
CA ASN A 734 -28.61 26.00 -39.30
C ASN A 734 -28.93 27.30 -38.57
N ALA A 735 -28.69 28.43 -39.23
CA ALA A 735 -29.07 29.74 -38.72
C ALA A 735 -30.60 29.91 -38.78
N GLY A 736 -31.21 30.41 -37.69
CA GLY A 736 -32.62 30.77 -37.70
C GLY A 736 -33.34 30.66 -36.36
N THR A 737 -34.65 30.91 -36.40
CA THR A 737 -35.59 30.83 -35.28
C THR A 737 -36.66 29.77 -35.57
N ASP A 738 -37.30 29.25 -34.53
CA ASP A 738 -38.39 28.26 -34.61
C ASP A 738 -38.02 27.00 -35.44
N LEU A 739 -36.75 26.57 -35.32
CA LEU A 739 -36.23 25.39 -36.02
C LEU A 739 -36.87 24.11 -35.49
N SER A 740 -37.11 23.16 -36.39
CA SER A 740 -37.54 21.80 -36.01
C SER A 740 -36.46 21.08 -35.21
N ALA A 741 -36.88 20.13 -34.37
CA ALA A 741 -35.95 19.23 -33.69
C ALA A 741 -35.04 18.53 -34.73
N SER A 742 -33.74 18.50 -34.45
CA SER A 742 -32.75 17.82 -35.28
C SER A 742 -32.77 16.32 -35.07
N THR A 743 -33.17 15.88 -33.87
CA THR A 743 -33.22 14.49 -33.47
C THR A 743 -34.47 14.27 -32.62
N ILE A 744 -35.21 13.21 -32.91
CA ILE A 744 -36.37 12.78 -32.12
C ILE A 744 -36.07 11.37 -31.66
N LEU A 745 -36.02 11.16 -30.34
CA LEU A 745 -35.82 9.86 -29.72
C LEU A 745 -37.16 9.38 -29.19
N GLU A 746 -37.53 8.13 -29.44
CA GLU A 746 -38.80 7.54 -29.05
C GLU A 746 -38.58 6.30 -28.19
N LEU A 747 -39.32 6.20 -27.08
CA LEU A 747 -39.29 5.06 -26.19
C LEU A 747 -40.25 3.98 -26.71
N ASP A 748 -39.69 2.86 -27.18
CA ASP A 748 -40.44 1.71 -27.67
C ASP A 748 -39.94 0.39 -27.06
N GLY A 749 -40.84 -0.48 -26.60
CA GLY A 749 -40.49 -1.80 -26.08
C GLY A 749 -39.53 -1.77 -24.88
N GLY A 750 -39.46 -0.67 -24.14
CA GLY A 750 -38.50 -0.46 -23.05
C GLY A 750 -37.09 -0.08 -23.50
N SER A 751 -36.91 0.43 -24.72
CA SER A 751 -35.64 0.93 -25.24
C SER A 751 -35.84 2.22 -26.04
N TRP A 752 -34.82 3.08 -26.04
CA TRP A 752 -34.85 4.32 -26.82
C TRP A 752 -34.34 4.08 -28.23
N TYR A 753 -35.07 4.63 -29.21
CA TYR A 753 -34.71 4.58 -30.62
C TYR A 753 -34.71 5.97 -31.24
N ASP A 754 -33.84 6.19 -32.21
CA ASP A 754 -33.94 7.37 -33.07
C ASP A 754 -35.14 7.19 -34.02
N ALA A 755 -36.11 8.11 -33.97
CA ALA A 755 -37.37 7.99 -34.69
C ALA A 755 -37.23 8.10 -36.22
N ALA A 756 -36.11 8.62 -36.72
CA ALA A 756 -35.85 8.70 -38.16
C ALA A 756 -35.18 7.43 -38.69
N THR A 757 -34.28 6.83 -37.91
CA THR A 757 -33.43 5.70 -38.34
C THR A 757 -33.83 4.35 -37.74
N PHE A 758 -34.69 4.36 -36.72
CA PHE A 758 -35.11 3.20 -35.92
C PHE A 758 -33.93 2.42 -35.31
N GLN A 759 -32.78 3.08 -35.12
CA GLN A 759 -31.62 2.47 -34.46
C GLN A 759 -31.69 2.69 -32.94
N PRO A 760 -31.19 1.75 -32.12
CA PRO A 760 -31.02 1.96 -30.70
C PRO A 760 -30.25 3.25 -30.44
N ALA A 761 -30.76 4.07 -29.54
CA ALA A 761 -30.29 5.43 -29.31
C ALA A 761 -30.31 5.82 -27.82
N GLY A 762 -30.36 4.84 -26.92
CA GLY A 762 -30.35 5.05 -25.46
C GLY A 762 -29.05 5.66 -24.92
N ASP A 763 -27.97 5.55 -25.69
CA ASP A 763 -26.65 6.15 -25.47
C ASP A 763 -26.48 7.52 -26.15
N THR A 764 -27.52 8.06 -26.78
CA THR A 764 -27.44 9.37 -27.44
C THR A 764 -27.11 10.45 -26.42
N ALA A 765 -25.95 11.09 -26.58
CA ALA A 765 -25.54 12.18 -25.69
C ALA A 765 -26.59 13.31 -25.71
N ILE A 766 -26.90 13.86 -24.53
CA ILE A 766 -27.70 15.06 -24.27
C ILE A 766 -26.74 16.16 -23.86
N GLY A 767 -26.68 17.25 -24.64
CA GLY A 767 -25.66 18.29 -24.48
C GLY A 767 -25.75 18.96 -23.11
N PHE A 768 -24.60 19.29 -22.52
CA PHE A 768 -24.59 20.13 -21.34
C PHE A 768 -25.17 21.50 -21.67
N HIS A 769 -25.92 22.06 -20.72
CA HIS A 769 -26.66 23.33 -20.88
C HIS A 769 -27.78 23.30 -21.95
N GLU A 770 -28.06 22.15 -22.57
CA GLU A 770 -29.11 22.02 -23.59
C GLU A 770 -30.48 21.82 -22.94
N ALA A 771 -31.44 22.65 -23.32
CA ALA A 771 -32.86 22.38 -23.07
C ALA A 771 -33.46 21.56 -24.21
N PHE A 772 -34.39 20.67 -23.89
CA PHE A 772 -35.08 19.83 -24.86
C PHE A 772 -36.56 19.68 -24.51
N ILE A 773 -37.33 19.11 -25.43
CA ILE A 773 -38.76 18.87 -25.21
C ILE A 773 -38.98 17.39 -24.91
N VAL A 774 -39.74 17.09 -23.87
CA VAL A 774 -40.26 15.74 -23.59
C VAL A 774 -41.75 15.70 -23.87
N ARG A 775 -42.19 14.73 -24.65
CA ARG A 775 -43.61 14.48 -24.94
C ARG A 775 -44.12 13.27 -24.18
N ASN A 776 -45.28 13.45 -23.56
CA ASN A 776 -46.00 12.43 -22.84
C ASN A 776 -47.24 12.01 -23.65
N PRO A 777 -47.27 10.80 -24.22
CA PRO A 777 -48.41 10.30 -25.00
C PRO A 777 -49.55 9.82 -24.10
N SER A 778 -49.30 9.64 -22.80
CA SER A 778 -50.28 9.05 -21.89
C SER A 778 -51.37 10.04 -21.51
N THR A 779 -52.50 9.52 -21.04
CA THR A 779 -53.63 10.33 -20.54
C THR A 779 -53.45 10.76 -19.09
N ALA A 780 -52.31 10.45 -18.46
CA ALA A 780 -51.96 10.85 -17.11
C ALA A 780 -50.74 11.77 -17.15
N GLU A 781 -50.57 12.64 -16.16
CA GLU A 781 -49.31 13.38 -16.01
C GLU A 781 -48.16 12.42 -15.69
N THR A 782 -46.94 12.81 -16.05
CA THR A 782 -45.74 12.01 -15.80
C THR A 782 -44.64 12.90 -15.23
N GLY A 783 -43.88 12.40 -14.27
CA GLY A 783 -42.70 13.09 -13.77
C GLY A 783 -41.46 12.78 -14.61
N PHE A 784 -40.70 13.82 -14.94
CA PHE A 784 -39.33 13.73 -15.40
C PHE A 784 -38.41 14.01 -14.20
N THR A 785 -37.58 13.06 -13.80
CA THR A 785 -36.69 13.23 -12.64
C THR A 785 -35.24 13.08 -13.07
N ALA A 786 -34.48 14.18 -12.97
CA ALA A 786 -33.03 14.14 -13.10
C ALA A 786 -32.42 13.90 -11.72
N PHE A 787 -31.64 12.82 -11.55
CA PHE A 787 -30.88 12.53 -10.34
C PHE A 787 -29.39 12.69 -10.62
N GLY A 788 -28.63 13.34 -9.75
CA GLY A 788 -27.20 13.47 -9.95
C GLY A 788 -26.50 14.39 -8.96
N ARG A 789 -25.25 14.69 -9.24
CA ARG A 789 -24.42 15.64 -8.50
C ARG A 789 -24.91 17.07 -8.69
N VAL A 790 -24.91 17.84 -7.61
CA VAL A 790 -25.16 19.28 -7.64
C VAL A 790 -23.96 19.98 -8.29
N PRO A 791 -24.14 20.76 -9.37
CA PRO A 791 -23.04 21.48 -10.01
C PRO A 791 -22.38 22.45 -9.02
N ARG A 792 -21.06 22.40 -8.88
CA ARG A 792 -20.28 23.32 -8.01
C ARG A 792 -19.26 24.18 -8.76
N ILE A 793 -19.42 24.24 -10.07
CA ILE A 793 -18.57 24.98 -11.00
C ILE A 793 -19.42 26.04 -11.70
N PRO A 794 -18.81 27.16 -12.15
CA PRO A 794 -19.52 28.14 -12.97
C PRO A 794 -20.17 27.49 -14.19
N GLN A 795 -21.36 27.96 -14.53
CA GLN A 795 -21.95 27.70 -15.83
C GLN A 795 -21.13 28.42 -16.90
N HIS A 796 -20.80 27.73 -17.99
CA HIS A 796 -20.07 28.30 -19.12
C HIS A 796 -20.68 27.82 -20.44
N MET A 797 -21.29 28.74 -21.18
CA MET A 797 -21.89 28.45 -22.47
C MET A 797 -21.64 29.58 -23.47
N ILE A 798 -21.25 29.20 -24.69
CA ILE A 798 -21.12 30.15 -25.79
C ILE A 798 -22.47 30.36 -26.47
N LEU A 799 -22.92 31.62 -26.50
CA LEU A 799 -24.15 32.06 -27.14
C LEU A 799 -23.80 32.78 -28.43
N ARG A 800 -24.29 32.32 -29.59
CA ARG A 800 -23.89 32.92 -30.87
C ARG A 800 -24.99 32.92 -31.93
N THR A 801 -24.95 33.91 -32.83
CA THR A 801 -25.69 33.83 -34.10
C THR A 801 -24.83 33.13 -35.15
N LEU A 802 -25.46 32.30 -36.00
CA LEU A 802 -24.73 31.48 -36.98
C LEU A 802 -24.58 32.14 -38.36
N ALA A 803 -25.32 33.22 -38.63
CA ALA A 803 -25.25 33.98 -39.87
C ALA A 803 -25.53 35.47 -39.64
N ASP A 804 -24.92 36.33 -40.47
CA ASP A 804 -25.08 37.77 -40.39
C ASP A 804 -26.54 38.18 -40.60
N ASN A 805 -27.02 39.08 -39.75
CA ASN A 805 -28.39 39.63 -39.76
C ASN A 805 -29.50 38.58 -39.60
N VAL A 806 -29.18 37.35 -39.16
CA VAL A 806 -30.17 36.30 -38.87
C VAL A 806 -30.28 36.12 -37.36
N ALA A 807 -31.50 36.24 -36.83
CA ALA A 807 -31.78 35.93 -35.44
C ALA A 807 -31.61 34.42 -35.18
N GLN A 808 -31.20 34.06 -33.97
CA GLN A 808 -30.88 32.67 -33.62
C GLN A 808 -31.62 32.25 -32.35
N ASP A 809 -32.40 31.17 -32.45
CA ASP A 809 -32.90 30.49 -31.27
C ASP A 809 -31.86 29.50 -30.75
N ILE A 810 -31.63 29.55 -29.44
CA ILE A 810 -30.76 28.66 -28.69
C ILE A 810 -31.57 28.11 -27.52
N ARG A 811 -31.73 26.79 -27.47
CA ARG A 811 -32.35 26.13 -26.32
C ARG A 811 -31.34 26.10 -25.18
N VAL A 812 -31.68 26.77 -24.08
CA VAL A 812 -30.80 26.93 -22.93
C VAL A 812 -31.43 26.32 -21.69
N GLY A 813 -30.65 25.51 -21.00
CA GLY A 813 -31.01 24.95 -19.71
C GLY A 813 -30.59 25.86 -18.56
N TYR A 814 -31.48 26.03 -17.59
CA TYR A 814 -31.12 26.63 -16.32
C TYR A 814 -30.45 25.56 -15.44
N LEU A 815 -29.13 25.65 -15.25
CA LEU A 815 -28.35 24.60 -14.60
C LEU A 815 -28.18 24.77 -13.09
N CYS A 816 -28.90 25.71 -12.49
CA CYS A 816 -28.99 25.81 -11.05
C CYS A 816 -30.16 24.93 -10.56
N PRO A 817 -29.94 24.03 -9.59
CA PRO A 817 -30.99 23.17 -9.08
C PRO A 817 -31.88 23.87 -8.04
N VAL A 818 -31.68 25.16 -7.79
CA VAL A 818 -32.53 26.01 -6.94
C VAL A 818 -33.01 27.24 -7.74
N PRO A 819 -34.19 27.80 -7.46
CA PRO A 819 -34.69 28.95 -8.23
C PRO A 819 -33.87 30.22 -7.98
N GLU A 820 -33.66 31.02 -9.03
CA GLU A 820 -33.03 32.34 -8.94
C GLU A 820 -33.78 33.40 -9.77
N PRO A 821 -33.74 34.67 -9.33
CA PRO A 821 -34.22 35.78 -10.12
C PRO A 821 -33.39 35.92 -11.40
N ILE A 822 -34.04 36.14 -12.54
CA ILE A 822 -33.38 36.25 -13.85
C ILE A 822 -32.36 37.38 -13.93
N GLY A 823 -32.54 38.45 -13.15
CA GLY A 823 -31.60 39.56 -13.04
C GLY A 823 -30.28 39.23 -12.35
N ALA A 824 -30.20 38.10 -11.62
CA ALA A 824 -28.98 37.65 -10.98
C ALA A 824 -28.03 36.91 -11.94
N ILE A 825 -28.50 36.53 -13.14
CA ILE A 825 -27.72 35.70 -14.08
C ILE A 825 -27.03 36.56 -15.13
N SER A 826 -25.72 36.33 -15.29
CA SER A 826 -24.91 37.03 -16.29
C SER A 826 -24.89 36.34 -17.66
N LEU A 827 -25.87 36.67 -18.52
CA LEU A 827 -26.03 36.10 -19.87
C LEU A 827 -25.29 36.87 -20.99
N ASN A 828 -24.65 38.00 -20.67
CA ASN A 828 -23.89 38.86 -21.60
C ASN A 828 -24.67 39.27 -22.87
N LEU A 829 -25.96 39.60 -22.72
CA LEU A 829 -26.91 39.87 -23.82
C LEU A 829 -26.84 41.30 -24.34
N ARG A 830 -27.54 41.55 -25.47
CA ARG A 830 -27.73 42.88 -26.08
C ARG A 830 -29.19 43.27 -26.04
N THR A 831 -29.46 44.57 -26.14
CA THR A 831 -30.84 45.08 -26.30
C THR A 831 -31.58 44.34 -27.43
N ASP A 832 -32.82 43.93 -27.13
CA ASP A 832 -33.75 43.13 -27.94
C ASP A 832 -33.47 41.62 -28.03
N ASP A 833 -32.44 41.08 -27.34
CA ASP A 833 -32.37 39.63 -27.14
C ASP A 833 -33.54 39.19 -26.23
N GLN A 834 -34.13 38.02 -26.49
CA GLN A 834 -35.37 37.59 -25.83
C GLN A 834 -35.23 36.24 -25.14
N LEU A 835 -35.93 36.05 -24.02
CA LEU A 835 -36.15 34.74 -23.40
C LEU A 835 -37.61 34.33 -23.59
N LEU A 836 -37.81 33.24 -24.31
CA LEU A 836 -39.11 32.63 -24.55
C LEU A 836 -39.35 31.58 -23.46
N VAL A 837 -40.42 31.80 -22.69
CA VAL A 837 -40.83 30.97 -21.57
C VAL A 837 -42.04 30.14 -21.99
N TYR A 838 -42.05 28.86 -21.62
CA TYR A 838 -43.12 27.93 -21.93
C TYR A 838 -43.77 27.44 -20.64
N ASP A 839 -45.10 27.36 -20.63
CA ASP A 839 -45.86 26.85 -19.49
C ASP A 839 -45.86 25.31 -19.51
N ASN A 840 -45.04 24.68 -18.68
CA ASN A 840 -44.99 23.22 -18.55
C ASN A 840 -46.24 22.62 -17.91
N SER A 841 -47.13 23.41 -17.28
CA SER A 841 -48.39 22.90 -16.73
C SER A 841 -49.51 22.81 -17.78
N ALA A 842 -49.40 23.56 -18.88
CA ALA A 842 -50.39 23.58 -19.95
C ALA A 842 -50.35 22.30 -20.81
N THR A 843 -51.51 21.68 -21.03
CA THR A 843 -51.67 20.52 -21.93
C THR A 843 -51.50 20.90 -23.40
N GLY A 844 -51.03 19.96 -24.22
CA GLY A 844 -50.84 20.15 -25.66
C GLY A 844 -49.39 20.01 -26.11
N ILE A 845 -49.20 19.89 -27.43
CA ILE A 845 -47.90 19.74 -28.11
C ILE A 845 -47.63 20.94 -29.02
N ASN A 846 -46.36 21.23 -29.28
CA ASN A 846 -45.88 22.41 -30.01
C ASN A 846 -46.44 23.73 -29.43
N LYS A 847 -46.30 23.91 -28.12
CA LYS A 847 -46.83 25.07 -27.43
C LYS A 847 -46.08 26.35 -27.85
N ALA A 848 -46.83 27.43 -28.06
CA ALA A 848 -46.24 28.76 -28.16
C ALA A 848 -45.70 29.20 -26.79
N PRO A 849 -44.67 30.08 -26.75
CA PRO A 849 -44.25 30.70 -25.50
C PRO A 849 -45.44 31.41 -24.83
N ASN A 850 -45.63 31.19 -23.53
CA ASN A 850 -46.68 31.87 -22.76
C ASN A 850 -46.23 33.24 -22.23
N LYS A 851 -44.91 33.50 -22.25
CA LYS A 851 -44.31 34.77 -21.86
C LYS A 851 -43.02 34.97 -22.67
N ILE A 852 -42.81 36.20 -23.12
CA ILE A 852 -41.58 36.62 -23.80
C ILE A 852 -40.97 37.74 -22.95
N LEU A 853 -39.77 37.51 -22.47
CA LEU A 853 -38.98 38.53 -21.79
C LEU A 853 -38.00 39.14 -22.78
N ILE A 854 -37.81 40.45 -22.73
CA ILE A 854 -36.91 41.20 -23.59
C ILE A 854 -35.80 41.78 -22.72
N TYR A 855 -34.55 41.64 -23.14
CA TYR A 855 -33.42 42.26 -22.47
C TYR A 855 -33.18 43.67 -23.01
N GLU A 856 -32.99 44.63 -22.11
CA GLU A 856 -32.67 46.02 -22.40
C GLU A 856 -31.40 46.44 -21.64
N GLU A 857 -30.38 46.89 -22.37
CA GLU A 857 -29.09 47.27 -21.78
C GLU A 857 -29.27 48.40 -20.74
N GLY A 858 -28.70 48.21 -19.55
CA GLY A 858 -28.83 49.15 -18.42
C GLY A 858 -30.12 49.03 -17.60
N THR A 859 -31.17 48.38 -18.11
CA THR A 859 -32.43 48.13 -17.38
C THR A 859 -32.58 46.66 -16.95
N GLY A 860 -32.04 45.73 -17.73
CA GLY A 860 -32.15 44.28 -17.51
C GLY A 860 -33.37 43.70 -18.24
N TRP A 861 -34.08 42.79 -17.59
CA TRP A 861 -35.21 42.07 -18.19
C TRP A 861 -36.53 42.79 -18.00
N ILE A 862 -37.27 42.94 -19.10
CA ILE A 862 -38.65 43.44 -19.11
C ILE A 862 -39.60 42.39 -19.66
N ASP A 863 -40.83 42.38 -19.17
CA ASP A 863 -41.90 41.56 -19.72
C ASP A 863 -42.43 42.20 -21.02
N GLY A 864 -42.44 41.44 -22.12
CA GLY A 864 -42.76 41.97 -23.44
C GLY A 864 -44.23 42.38 -23.64
N ASP A 865 -45.14 41.94 -22.78
CA ASP A 865 -46.56 42.28 -22.85
C ASP A 865 -46.90 43.47 -21.95
N THR A 866 -46.32 43.52 -20.75
CA THR A 866 -46.61 44.55 -19.73
C THR A 866 -45.59 45.68 -19.66
N PHE A 867 -44.40 45.48 -20.22
CA PHE A 867 -43.23 46.37 -20.14
C PHE A 867 -42.71 46.62 -18.71
N GLU A 868 -43.11 45.79 -17.74
CA GLU A 868 -42.61 45.85 -16.37
C GLU A 868 -41.21 45.23 -16.27
N VAL A 869 -40.34 45.80 -15.42
CA VAL A 869 -39.03 45.24 -15.10
C VAL A 869 -39.20 44.01 -14.22
N VAL A 870 -38.64 42.87 -14.63
CA VAL A 870 -38.84 41.56 -13.98
C VAL A 870 -37.57 40.92 -13.42
N ASN A 871 -36.48 41.70 -13.30
CA ASN A 871 -35.18 41.23 -12.80
C ASN A 871 -35.29 40.37 -11.52
N ASP A 872 -36.08 40.83 -10.54
CA ASP A 872 -36.23 40.17 -9.24
C ASP A 872 -37.51 39.32 -9.13
N THR A 873 -38.49 39.55 -10.01
CA THR A 873 -39.84 38.95 -9.90
C THR A 873 -40.01 37.72 -10.77
N PHE A 874 -39.30 37.62 -11.89
CA PHE A 874 -39.29 36.41 -12.71
C PHE A 874 -38.21 35.45 -12.23
N GLN A 875 -38.64 34.26 -11.80
CA GLN A 875 -37.77 33.22 -11.26
C GLN A 875 -37.51 32.16 -12.34
N LEU A 876 -36.24 31.90 -12.59
CA LEU A 876 -35.84 30.74 -13.37
C LEU A 876 -36.04 29.49 -12.52
N THR A 877 -36.71 28.49 -13.09
CA THR A 877 -37.18 27.32 -12.36
C THR A 877 -36.26 26.13 -12.64
N PRO A 878 -35.74 25.45 -11.61
CA PRO A 878 -34.93 24.24 -11.77
C PRO A 878 -35.66 23.19 -12.61
N GLY A 879 -34.92 22.48 -13.47
CA GLY A 879 -35.49 21.42 -14.29
C GLY A 879 -36.28 21.92 -15.52
N VAL A 880 -36.43 23.23 -15.68
CA VAL A 880 -37.15 23.86 -16.81
C VAL A 880 -36.15 24.39 -17.83
N GLY A 881 -36.46 24.17 -19.11
CA GLY A 881 -35.68 24.70 -20.22
C GLY A 881 -36.33 25.94 -20.85
N TYR A 882 -35.52 26.78 -21.49
CA TYR A 882 -35.94 28.02 -22.12
C TYR A 882 -35.42 28.12 -23.55
N THR A 883 -35.96 29.05 -24.34
CA THR A 883 -35.37 29.42 -25.63
C THR A 883 -34.85 30.85 -25.54
N LEU A 884 -33.55 31.02 -25.67
CA LEU A 884 -32.94 32.33 -25.84
C LEU A 884 -32.91 32.67 -27.33
N ARG A 885 -33.60 33.74 -27.71
CA ARG A 885 -33.63 34.27 -29.07
C ARG A 885 -32.68 35.45 -29.17
N LEU A 886 -31.53 35.22 -29.78
CA LEU A 886 -30.55 36.26 -30.06
C LEU A 886 -30.94 37.06 -31.29
N LYS A 887 -30.90 38.39 -31.17
CA LYS A 887 -31.11 39.33 -32.27
C LYS A 887 -30.08 39.13 -33.38
N GLY A 888 -30.51 39.22 -34.64
CA GLY A 888 -29.59 39.22 -35.78
C GLY A 888 -28.66 40.44 -35.77
N SER A 889 -27.39 40.25 -36.11
CA SER A 889 -26.39 41.33 -36.22
C SER A 889 -25.37 41.06 -37.32
N SER A 890 -24.66 42.10 -37.75
CA SER A 890 -23.53 42.01 -38.67
C SER A 890 -22.33 42.76 -38.07
N PRO A 891 -21.20 42.09 -37.77
CA PRO A 891 -20.97 40.65 -37.93
C PRO A 891 -21.83 39.80 -36.98
N THR A 892 -21.82 38.47 -37.19
CA THR A 892 -22.34 37.50 -36.21
C THR A 892 -21.88 37.83 -34.78
N TYR A 893 -22.77 37.60 -33.83
CA TYR A 893 -22.53 37.87 -32.43
C TYR A 893 -22.08 36.61 -31.71
N THR A 894 -21.18 36.79 -30.74
CA THR A 894 -20.77 35.76 -29.78
C THR A 894 -20.73 36.40 -28.40
N GLY A 895 -21.56 35.91 -27.50
CA GLY A 895 -21.52 36.16 -26.07
C GLY A 895 -21.10 34.91 -25.30
N ILE A 896 -20.72 35.11 -24.04
CA ILE A 896 -20.43 34.04 -23.11
C ILE A 896 -21.38 34.20 -21.93
N TRP A 897 -22.19 33.18 -21.69
CA TRP A 897 -22.84 33.00 -20.40
C TRP A 897 -21.82 32.38 -19.46
N HIS A 898 -21.27 33.19 -18.55
CA HIS A 898 -20.39 32.75 -17.47
C HIS A 898 -20.98 33.23 -16.15
N ASP A 899 -21.52 32.31 -15.38
CA ASP A 899 -22.28 32.64 -14.18
C ASP A 899 -21.98 31.64 -13.07
N LEU A 900 -21.77 32.13 -11.86
CA LEU A 900 -21.59 31.28 -10.69
C LEU A 900 -22.95 31.11 -10.02
N PRO A 901 -23.49 29.88 -9.93
CA PRO A 901 -24.75 29.65 -9.24
C PRO A 901 -24.79 30.29 -7.85
N GLY A 902 -25.89 30.96 -7.53
CA GLY A 902 -26.05 31.79 -6.33
C GLY A 902 -25.91 31.01 -5.02
N PHE A 903 -26.13 29.69 -5.03
CA PHE A 903 -25.88 28.82 -3.86
C PHE A 903 -24.40 28.48 -3.63
N ILE A 904 -23.51 28.84 -4.57
CA ILE A 904 -22.05 28.67 -4.45
C ILE A 904 -21.36 29.96 -3.97
N ALA A 905 -21.99 31.12 -4.16
CA ALA A 905 -21.51 32.40 -3.64
C ALA A 905 -21.44 32.37 -2.09
N PRO A 906 -20.43 33.01 -1.48
CA PRO A 906 -19.98 32.75 -0.10
C PRO A 906 -21.01 33.03 1.00
#